data_AF-A0A917YBH8-F1
#
_entry.id   AF-A0A917YBH8-F1
#
_cell.length_a   1.000
_cell.length_b   1.000
_cell.length_c   1.000
_cell.angle_alpha   90.00
_cell.angle_beta   90.00
_cell.angle_gamma   90.00
#
_symmetry.space_group_name_H-M   'P 1'
#
loop_
_entity.id
_entity.type
_entity.pdbx_description
1 polymer ?
#
loop_
_entity_poly.entity_id
_entity_poly.type
_entity_poly.pdbx_seq_one_letter_code
_entity_poly.pdbx_strand_id
1 'polypeptide(L)'
;MVVPLAVVSAMLSYVVYGQVDRARSAADTAQLVRDSAQVTKLIDGVQTEHRQALLVSLRHEAARSGDSPSDTSAYLQAQQKVGAQIEAVRSTYGDRLPDAEAQALKELEGLDSLRKTVEQGPIAADNIDPAYGSVIEGLINGLGLGQSGSESSSSAGNLLDALLRADTAHASFETSVFAARTRDANALIEFTGAVGDYDQYTYQAERFTRFATQEQGSDLAGVEHSPYQSVINQHWAALQVDPSGLVAASPAQLRVALADALTADPTYERQAQNRLKIVKALIGEIAADTQDASNSAWWQVAWLIAGTLLAFGAWLLFSVLMRRSVVRTVRSLTTAAQHVATAAETELARVADDDADDASPPRLEAVPVPVRDEIGELAEAFNQVQVTATALLERQVISRRNIAEMFGNVGRRVSNLTARQLALIDSVERGETDPEVLDRLYRIDHIAVRLQRNADSLMLLAGISETGLNTEPMRLSNIVRAALGQIEGYQRVTPHAEGDVTVAPDIVGDLTLMLAELLENAVMFSPATSGVEVVLRPRHGSAGALVEIIDHGLGLSPERLAEENARLIRRERLDLAPTEVLGLFVVGGLSRRWGIEVVLSRTPGGGVTATVAVPSSQLLLTDPAQAAARAPHILPPARHSAGSEPRPARVESPPGPSGLPRRIPARSRGEDSPGHARRAEPARDTLGEGAMAHPAGGPGGSRPRQGGDPGTSVNTGVGPRHAAGRGVADGVGVAGGFGSRPGSGADRGSAAAAPGRPGDAGPLRRRVRGATLSATTASSRLPERTVTNKPRPPAWQPTDAEAARSEIDEFEAAVRRAQRESATEGRTTGAPRPGSRPGAPTDSSTENSRPSSPEGMSK
;
A
#
# COMPACT_ATOMS: atom_id res chain seq x y z
N MET A 1 0.89 2.41 -12.01
CA MET A 1 0.31 1.13 -11.55
C MET A 1 0.70 -0.07 -12.40
N VAL A 2 0.63 -0.04 -13.74
CA VAL A 2 0.99 -1.22 -14.57
C VAL A 2 2.49 -1.58 -14.50
N VAL A 3 3.39 -0.60 -14.56
CA VAL A 3 4.85 -0.85 -14.66
C VAL A 3 5.43 -1.71 -13.50
N PRO A 4 5.14 -1.45 -12.21
CA PRO A 4 5.63 -2.33 -11.13
C PRO A 4 5.15 -3.78 -11.24
N LEU A 5 3.91 -4.00 -11.68
CA LEU A 5 3.35 -5.35 -11.87
C LEU A 5 4.11 -6.10 -12.97
N ALA A 6 4.46 -5.42 -14.06
CA ALA A 6 5.24 -6.01 -15.15
C ALA A 6 6.66 -6.40 -14.70
N VAL A 7 7.34 -5.53 -13.94
CA VAL A 7 8.68 -5.81 -13.40
C VAL A 7 8.67 -7.01 -12.44
N VAL A 8 7.72 -7.04 -11.50
CA VAL A 8 7.56 -8.19 -10.57
C VAL A 8 7.25 -9.48 -11.33
N SER A 9 6.39 -9.41 -12.36
CA SER A 9 6.06 -10.58 -13.20
C SER A 9 7.28 -11.10 -13.97
N ALA A 10 8.12 -10.21 -14.50
CA ALA A 10 9.35 -10.58 -15.20
C ALA A 10 10.38 -11.23 -14.25
N MET A 11 10.62 -10.63 -13.07
CA MET A 11 11.51 -11.20 -12.06
C MET A 11 11.02 -12.57 -11.56
N LEU A 12 9.72 -12.71 -11.29
CA LEU A 12 9.13 -13.99 -10.91
C LEU A 12 9.28 -15.04 -12.02
N SER A 13 9.04 -14.67 -13.27
CA SER A 13 9.17 -15.57 -14.42
C SER A 13 10.61 -16.12 -14.54
N TYR A 14 11.61 -15.27 -14.33
CA TYR A 14 13.02 -15.67 -14.31
C TYR A 14 13.34 -16.63 -13.15
N VAL A 15 12.87 -16.34 -11.94
CA VAL A 15 13.09 -17.21 -10.77
C VAL A 15 12.37 -18.56 -10.93
N VAL A 16 11.12 -18.56 -11.42
CA VAL A 16 10.36 -19.79 -11.70
C VAL A 16 11.03 -20.60 -12.80
N TYR A 17 11.51 -19.96 -13.89
CA TYR A 17 12.27 -20.64 -14.93
C TYR A 17 13.49 -21.38 -14.36
N GLY A 18 14.35 -20.67 -13.61
CA GLY A 18 15.55 -21.25 -13.01
C GLY A 18 15.28 -22.38 -12.01
N GLN A 19 14.12 -22.38 -11.34
CA GLN A 19 13.73 -23.45 -10.42
C GLN A 19 13.11 -24.66 -11.15
N VAL A 20 12.36 -24.45 -12.25
CA VAL A 20 11.89 -25.54 -13.12
C VAL A 20 13.06 -26.22 -13.84
N ASP A 21 14.04 -25.44 -14.29
CA ASP A 21 15.27 -25.92 -14.95
C ASP A 21 16.11 -26.80 -14.03
N ARG A 22 16.34 -26.34 -12.78
CA ARG A 22 16.94 -27.16 -11.70
C ARG A 22 16.14 -28.43 -11.41
N ALA A 23 14.81 -28.32 -11.32
CA ALA A 23 13.96 -29.46 -10.99
C ALA A 23 14.02 -30.55 -12.08
N ARG A 24 14.08 -30.17 -13.36
CA ARG A 24 14.29 -31.09 -14.49
C ARG A 24 15.70 -31.69 -14.46
N SER A 25 16.73 -30.86 -14.46
CA SER A 25 18.14 -31.31 -14.41
C SER A 25 18.42 -32.29 -13.26
N ALA A 26 17.80 -32.08 -12.09
CA ALA A 26 17.88 -33.00 -10.96
C ALA A 26 17.10 -34.31 -11.20
N ALA A 27 15.90 -34.27 -11.78
CA ALA A 27 15.16 -35.49 -12.13
C ALA A 27 15.89 -36.33 -13.20
N ASP A 28 16.44 -35.68 -14.22
CA ASP A 28 17.21 -36.31 -15.30
C ASP A 28 18.50 -36.94 -14.75
N THR A 29 19.23 -36.22 -13.89
CA THR A 29 20.39 -36.76 -13.14
C THR A 29 19.98 -37.95 -12.27
N ALA A 30 18.89 -37.83 -11.50
CA ALA A 30 18.41 -38.91 -10.64
C ALA A 30 18.01 -40.16 -11.43
N GLN A 31 17.51 -40.00 -12.66
CA GLN A 31 17.23 -41.12 -13.56
C GLN A 31 18.52 -41.75 -14.10
N LEU A 32 19.48 -40.96 -14.59
CA LEU A 32 20.79 -41.47 -15.02
C LEU A 32 21.49 -42.27 -13.90
N VAL A 33 21.42 -41.80 -12.65
CA VAL A 33 21.96 -42.51 -11.48
C VAL A 33 21.18 -43.82 -11.22
N ARG A 34 19.85 -43.86 -11.33
CA ARG A 34 19.09 -45.13 -11.20
C ARG A 34 19.45 -46.14 -12.28
N ASP A 35 19.64 -45.67 -13.51
CA ASP A 35 19.88 -46.54 -14.66
C ASP A 35 21.31 -47.11 -14.66
N SER A 36 22.29 -46.36 -14.14
CA SER A 36 23.69 -46.82 -14.04
C SER A 36 23.86 -48.05 -13.15
N ALA A 37 22.93 -48.31 -12.22
CA ALA A 37 22.86 -49.55 -11.44
C ALA A 37 22.68 -50.82 -12.31
N GLN A 38 22.39 -50.69 -13.61
CA GLN A 38 22.46 -51.79 -14.58
C GLN A 38 23.86 -51.97 -15.17
N VAL A 39 24.60 -50.88 -15.37
CA VAL A 39 26.00 -50.91 -15.85
C VAL A 39 26.93 -51.40 -14.74
N THR A 40 26.70 -51.04 -13.47
CA THR A 40 27.40 -51.63 -12.31
C THR A 40 27.27 -53.15 -12.27
N LYS A 41 26.06 -53.69 -12.49
CA LYS A 41 25.84 -55.16 -12.58
C LYS A 41 26.54 -55.77 -13.79
N LEU A 42 26.65 -55.02 -14.89
CA LEU A 42 27.35 -55.49 -16.08
C LEU A 42 28.85 -55.59 -15.78
N ILE A 43 29.45 -54.55 -15.21
CA ILE A 43 30.87 -54.52 -14.79
C ILE A 43 31.17 -55.65 -13.80
N ASP A 44 30.35 -55.85 -12.76
CA ASP A 44 30.50 -56.95 -11.80
C ASP A 44 30.36 -58.35 -12.46
N GLY A 45 29.45 -58.47 -13.44
CA GLY A 45 29.31 -59.66 -14.27
C GLY A 45 30.53 -59.92 -15.17
N VAL A 46 31.12 -58.87 -15.75
CA VAL A 46 32.29 -58.93 -16.63
C VAL A 46 33.57 -59.23 -15.83
N GLN A 47 33.74 -58.64 -14.64
CA GLN A 47 34.78 -59.03 -13.66
C GLN A 47 34.64 -60.51 -13.24
N THR A 48 33.40 -60.98 -13.05
CA THR A 48 33.13 -62.40 -12.77
C THR A 48 33.44 -63.30 -13.97
N GLU A 49 33.12 -62.87 -15.19
CA GLU A 49 33.50 -63.56 -16.44
C GLU A 49 35.02 -63.63 -16.61
N HIS A 50 35.74 -62.53 -16.34
CA HIS A 50 37.20 -62.42 -16.38
C HIS A 50 37.88 -63.38 -15.40
N ARG A 51 37.50 -63.39 -14.11
CA ARG A 51 38.00 -64.36 -13.12
C ARG A 51 37.77 -65.83 -13.55
N GLN A 52 36.63 -66.12 -14.17
CA GLN A 52 36.36 -67.48 -14.68
C GLN A 52 37.14 -67.80 -15.96
N ALA A 53 37.46 -66.80 -16.82
CA ALA A 53 38.33 -66.98 -17.98
C ALA A 53 39.76 -67.36 -17.56
N LEU A 54 40.32 -66.67 -16.56
CA LEU A 54 41.61 -66.98 -15.96
C LEU A 54 41.63 -68.41 -15.38
N LEU A 55 40.58 -68.80 -14.64
CA LEU A 55 40.45 -70.16 -14.13
C LEU A 55 40.37 -71.23 -15.23
N VAL A 56 39.66 -70.99 -16.33
CA VAL A 56 39.59 -71.95 -17.45
C VAL A 56 40.96 -72.07 -18.13
N SER A 57 41.65 -70.97 -18.39
CA SER A 57 43.00 -70.99 -18.97
C SER A 57 43.99 -71.75 -18.08
N LEU A 58 43.99 -71.46 -16.78
CA LEU A 58 44.83 -72.13 -15.79
C LEU A 58 44.51 -73.62 -15.64
N ARG A 59 43.24 -74.03 -15.77
CA ARG A 59 42.85 -75.45 -15.82
C ARG A 59 43.49 -76.16 -17.01
N HIS A 60 43.52 -75.51 -18.18
CA HIS A 60 44.19 -76.05 -19.38
C HIS A 60 45.72 -76.12 -19.23
N GLU A 61 46.37 -75.11 -18.63
CA GLU A 61 47.82 -75.14 -18.38
C GLU A 61 48.23 -76.19 -17.33
N ALA A 62 47.40 -76.36 -16.29
CA ALA A 62 47.66 -77.30 -15.20
C ALA A 62 47.33 -78.77 -15.55
N ALA A 63 46.64 -79.03 -16.67
CA ALA A 63 46.21 -80.36 -17.11
C ALA A 63 47.37 -81.27 -17.50
N ARG A 64 47.21 -82.59 -17.33
CA ARG A 64 48.15 -83.60 -17.85
C ARG A 64 47.74 -84.06 -19.24
N SER A 65 48.70 -84.53 -20.01
CA SER A 65 48.46 -85.21 -21.29
C SER A 65 47.55 -86.43 -21.10
N GLY A 66 46.30 -86.34 -21.54
CA GLY A 66 45.29 -87.39 -21.40
C GLY A 66 44.29 -87.20 -20.24
N ASP A 67 44.36 -86.10 -19.49
CA ASP A 67 43.24 -85.69 -18.63
C ASP A 67 42.00 -85.33 -19.49
N SER A 68 40.80 -85.34 -18.89
CA SER A 68 39.56 -84.93 -19.57
C SER A 68 39.52 -83.42 -19.84
N PRO A 69 38.70 -82.94 -20.80
CA PRO A 69 38.58 -81.50 -21.07
C PRO A 69 38.27 -80.69 -19.81
N SER A 70 38.91 -79.53 -19.67
CA SER A 70 38.68 -78.58 -18.58
C SER A 70 37.19 -78.24 -18.45
N ASP A 71 36.66 -78.27 -17.23
CA ASP A 71 35.30 -77.78 -16.98
C ASP A 71 35.22 -76.28 -17.29
N THR A 72 34.28 -75.91 -18.16
CA THR A 72 33.98 -74.53 -18.57
C THR A 72 32.59 -74.07 -18.13
N SER A 73 31.84 -74.87 -17.38
CA SER A 73 30.41 -74.63 -17.10
C SER A 73 30.16 -73.32 -16.34
N ALA A 74 31.01 -72.98 -15.37
CA ALA A 74 30.94 -71.70 -14.64
C ALA A 74 31.27 -70.50 -15.54
N TYR A 75 32.22 -70.64 -16.47
CA TYR A 75 32.59 -69.59 -17.41
C TYR A 75 31.47 -69.32 -18.44
N LEU A 76 30.92 -70.38 -19.03
CA LEU A 76 29.75 -70.27 -19.92
C LEU A 76 28.52 -69.68 -19.20
N GLN A 77 28.33 -69.98 -17.91
CA GLN A 77 27.27 -69.35 -17.11
C GLN A 77 27.56 -67.86 -16.85
N ALA A 78 28.81 -67.45 -16.69
CA ALA A 78 29.18 -66.03 -16.58
C ALA A 78 28.92 -65.27 -17.89
N GLN A 79 29.37 -65.80 -19.04
CA GLN A 79 29.06 -65.23 -20.36
C GLN A 79 27.55 -65.04 -20.57
N GLN A 80 26.73 -66.04 -20.20
CA GLN A 80 25.27 -65.95 -20.33
C GLN A 80 24.65 -64.87 -19.43
N LYS A 81 25.17 -64.68 -18.20
CA LYS A 81 24.75 -63.57 -17.32
C LYS A 81 25.11 -62.21 -17.93
N VAL A 82 26.33 -62.08 -18.47
CA VAL A 82 26.80 -60.85 -19.11
C VAL A 82 25.95 -60.52 -20.34
N GLY A 83 25.73 -61.47 -21.25
CA GLY A 83 24.86 -61.29 -22.42
C GLY A 83 23.43 -60.88 -22.05
N ALA A 84 22.84 -61.50 -21.02
CA ALA A 84 21.52 -61.10 -20.52
C ALA A 84 21.53 -59.69 -19.89
N GLN A 85 22.63 -59.27 -19.26
CA GLN A 85 22.76 -57.96 -18.63
C GLN A 85 23.06 -56.84 -19.65
N ILE A 86 23.70 -57.13 -20.80
CA ILE A 86 23.80 -56.20 -21.93
C ILE A 86 22.40 -55.78 -22.41
N GLU A 87 21.50 -56.75 -22.61
CA GLU A 87 20.11 -56.47 -22.98
C GLU A 87 19.33 -55.77 -21.85
N ALA A 88 19.66 -56.04 -20.58
CA ALA A 88 19.09 -55.29 -19.45
C ALA A 88 19.54 -53.82 -19.41
N VAL A 89 20.78 -53.51 -19.80
CA VAL A 89 21.26 -52.12 -19.99
C VAL A 89 20.53 -51.46 -21.16
N ARG A 90 20.56 -52.09 -22.35
CA ARG A 90 19.89 -51.60 -23.57
C ARG A 90 18.41 -51.28 -23.33
N SER A 91 17.67 -52.18 -22.69
CA SER A 91 16.24 -52.01 -22.40
C SER A 91 15.93 -51.02 -21.26
N THR A 92 16.86 -50.77 -20.33
CA THR A 92 16.65 -49.77 -19.26
C THR A 92 16.87 -48.34 -19.80
N TYR A 93 17.94 -48.13 -20.58
CA TYR A 93 18.24 -46.82 -21.16
C TYR A 93 17.33 -46.48 -22.34
N GLY A 94 17.09 -47.43 -23.25
CA GLY A 94 16.38 -47.21 -24.51
C GLY A 94 17.08 -46.14 -25.36
N ASP A 95 16.30 -45.25 -25.97
CA ASP A 95 16.78 -44.13 -26.81
C ASP A 95 17.66 -43.10 -26.06
N ARG A 96 17.89 -43.29 -24.75
CA ARG A 96 18.73 -42.43 -23.89
C ARG A 96 20.12 -43.02 -23.62
N LEU A 97 20.44 -44.19 -24.21
CA LEU A 97 21.76 -44.80 -24.07
C LEU A 97 22.81 -43.93 -24.76
N PRO A 98 23.88 -43.47 -24.08
CA PRO A 98 24.92 -42.68 -24.73
C PRO A 98 25.58 -43.43 -25.88
N ASP A 99 25.96 -42.75 -26.98
CA ASP A 99 26.63 -43.39 -28.12
C ASP A 99 27.94 -44.09 -27.73
N ALA A 100 28.65 -43.54 -26.73
CA ALA A 100 29.87 -44.13 -26.18
C ALA A 100 29.59 -45.41 -25.38
N GLU A 101 28.54 -45.44 -24.56
CA GLU A 101 28.08 -46.64 -23.86
C GLU A 101 27.60 -47.71 -24.86
N ALA A 102 26.82 -47.29 -25.88
CA ALA A 102 26.39 -48.14 -26.98
C ALA A 102 27.54 -48.64 -27.86
N GLN A 103 28.74 -48.06 -27.76
CA GLN A 103 29.96 -48.55 -28.37
C GLN A 103 30.71 -49.52 -27.44
N ALA A 104 30.86 -49.20 -26.15
CA ALA A 104 31.45 -50.10 -25.15
C ALA A 104 30.70 -51.45 -25.06
N LEU A 105 29.36 -51.45 -25.17
CA LEU A 105 28.57 -52.68 -25.24
C LEU A 105 28.90 -53.55 -26.47
N LYS A 106 29.24 -52.94 -27.62
CA LYS A 106 29.65 -53.69 -28.83
C LYS A 106 31.07 -54.24 -28.69
N GLU A 107 31.94 -53.55 -27.97
CA GLU A 107 33.30 -54.00 -27.68
C GLU A 107 33.27 -55.19 -26.70
N LEU A 108 32.35 -55.19 -25.74
CA LEU A 108 32.04 -56.34 -24.88
C LEU A 108 31.45 -57.55 -25.65
N GLU A 109 30.61 -57.31 -26.65
CA GLU A 109 30.18 -58.34 -27.60
C GLU A 109 31.34 -58.84 -28.48
N GLY A 110 32.30 -57.96 -28.81
CA GLY A 110 33.52 -58.27 -29.57
C GLY A 110 34.46 -59.27 -28.91
N LEU A 111 34.39 -59.46 -27.59
CA LEU A 111 35.17 -60.46 -26.84
C LEU A 111 34.83 -61.92 -27.24
N ASP A 112 33.82 -62.15 -28.08
CA ASP A 112 33.40 -63.46 -28.57
C ASP A 112 34.48 -64.30 -29.26
N SER A 113 35.55 -63.67 -29.74
CA SER A 113 36.74 -64.36 -30.28
C SER A 113 37.66 -64.86 -29.16
N LEU A 114 37.90 -64.04 -28.13
CA LEU A 114 38.66 -64.39 -26.94
C LEU A 114 37.95 -65.50 -26.14
N ARG A 115 36.64 -65.35 -25.88
CA ARG A 115 35.78 -66.35 -25.20
C ARG A 115 35.99 -67.76 -25.75
N LYS A 116 35.80 -67.92 -27.06
CA LYS A 116 35.95 -69.19 -27.78
C LYS A 116 37.38 -69.73 -27.76
N THR A 117 38.38 -68.85 -27.66
CA THR A 117 39.79 -69.28 -27.58
C THR A 117 40.12 -69.80 -26.18
N VAL A 118 39.64 -69.13 -25.12
CA VAL A 118 39.77 -69.58 -23.70
C VAL A 118 39.07 -70.93 -23.48
N GLU A 119 37.89 -71.12 -24.07
CA GLU A 119 37.19 -72.42 -24.04
C GLU A 119 38.02 -73.56 -24.67
N GLN A 120 38.80 -73.27 -25.72
CA GLN A 120 39.50 -74.26 -26.53
C GLN A 120 40.90 -74.64 -26.02
N GLY A 121 41.57 -73.77 -25.23
CA GLY A 121 42.92 -74.06 -24.73
C GLY A 121 43.52 -72.95 -23.86
N PRO A 122 44.78 -73.12 -23.42
CA PRO A 122 45.45 -72.18 -22.54
C PRO A 122 45.86 -70.90 -23.29
N ILE A 123 45.68 -69.76 -22.63
CA ILE A 123 46.10 -68.42 -23.06
C ILE A 123 46.77 -67.71 -21.87
N ALA A 124 47.96 -67.14 -22.07
CA ALA A 124 48.61 -66.33 -21.03
C ALA A 124 47.75 -65.09 -20.67
N ALA A 125 47.71 -64.77 -19.37
CA ALA A 125 46.84 -63.74 -18.81
C ALA A 125 47.02 -62.36 -19.48
N ASP A 126 48.22 -62.02 -19.95
CA ASP A 126 48.54 -60.80 -20.74
C ASP A 126 47.63 -60.57 -21.97
N ASN A 127 46.93 -61.59 -22.47
CA ASN A 127 46.00 -61.49 -23.61
C ASN A 127 44.51 -61.48 -23.17
N ILE A 128 44.26 -61.77 -21.90
CA ILE A 128 42.96 -61.80 -21.24
C ILE A 128 42.73 -60.44 -20.54
N ASP A 129 43.64 -60.05 -19.64
CA ASP A 129 43.41 -58.93 -18.71
C ASP A 129 43.23 -57.58 -19.43
N PRO A 130 44.04 -57.21 -20.45
CA PRO A 130 43.82 -55.97 -21.19
C PRO A 130 42.50 -55.95 -21.97
N ALA A 131 41.97 -57.12 -22.36
CA ALA A 131 40.73 -57.22 -23.13
C ALA A 131 39.49 -57.02 -22.25
N TYR A 132 39.47 -57.58 -21.03
CA TYR A 132 38.40 -57.29 -20.07
C TYR A 132 38.55 -55.89 -19.47
N GLY A 133 39.76 -55.47 -19.11
CA GLY A 133 40.04 -54.16 -18.50
C GLY A 133 39.65 -52.98 -19.40
N SER A 134 40.02 -53.00 -20.68
CA SER A 134 39.66 -51.93 -21.64
C SER A 134 38.15 -51.81 -21.85
N VAL A 135 37.43 -52.93 -21.90
CA VAL A 135 35.97 -52.94 -22.00
C VAL A 135 35.31 -52.40 -20.73
N ILE A 136 35.82 -52.77 -19.54
CA ILE A 136 35.32 -52.25 -18.26
C ILE A 136 35.55 -50.73 -18.16
N GLU A 137 36.73 -50.23 -18.54
CA GLU A 137 36.96 -48.78 -18.61
C GLU A 137 36.01 -48.10 -19.62
N GLY A 138 35.76 -48.75 -20.77
CA GLY A 138 34.78 -48.32 -21.77
C GLY A 138 33.38 -48.13 -21.20
N LEU A 139 32.88 -49.05 -20.36
CA LEU A 139 31.56 -48.97 -19.70
C LEU A 139 31.47 -47.90 -18.60
N ILE A 140 32.61 -47.43 -18.05
CA ILE A 140 32.62 -46.37 -17.04
C ILE A 140 32.69 -45.01 -17.73
N ASN A 141 33.55 -44.89 -18.73
CA ASN A 141 33.72 -43.67 -19.52
C ASN A 141 32.52 -43.45 -20.48
N GLY A 142 31.87 -44.51 -20.96
CA GLY A 142 30.72 -44.49 -21.87
C GLY A 142 29.48 -43.79 -21.29
N LEU A 143 29.29 -43.88 -19.98
CA LEU A 143 28.28 -43.14 -19.21
C LEU A 143 28.49 -41.61 -19.21
N GLY A 144 29.65 -41.10 -19.65
CA GLY A 144 29.94 -39.67 -19.78
C GLY A 144 30.01 -38.87 -18.46
N LEU A 145 30.11 -39.57 -17.32
CA LEU A 145 30.02 -38.97 -15.98
C LEU A 145 31.19 -37.99 -15.74
N GLY A 146 30.87 -36.81 -15.20
CA GLY A 146 31.85 -35.76 -14.90
C GLY A 146 32.46 -35.03 -16.12
N GLN A 147 32.28 -35.53 -17.35
CA GLN A 147 32.91 -35.00 -18.56
C GLN A 147 32.05 -33.97 -19.31
N SER A 148 30.78 -33.79 -18.92
CA SER A 148 29.88 -32.77 -19.48
C SER A 148 30.32 -31.35 -19.10
N GLY A 149 31.12 -30.72 -19.97
CA GLY A 149 31.83 -29.44 -19.76
C GLY A 149 30.97 -28.16 -19.66
N SER A 150 29.97 -28.16 -18.77
CA SER A 150 29.40 -26.94 -18.20
C SER A 150 30.02 -26.70 -16.82
N GLU A 151 29.96 -25.47 -16.30
CA GLU A 151 30.41 -25.10 -14.95
C GLU A 151 29.46 -25.64 -13.84
N SER A 152 28.82 -26.78 -14.08
CA SER A 152 27.77 -27.38 -13.25
C SER A 152 27.67 -28.89 -13.48
N SER A 153 28.82 -29.60 -13.55
CA SER A 153 28.81 -31.06 -13.36
C SER A 153 28.20 -31.36 -11.99
N SER A 154 27.05 -32.04 -11.99
CA SER A 154 26.23 -32.16 -10.78
C SER A 154 26.98 -32.95 -9.70
N SER A 155 26.79 -32.57 -8.43
CA SER A 155 27.48 -33.25 -7.32
C SER A 155 27.21 -34.75 -7.32
N ALA A 156 25.99 -35.16 -7.67
CA ALA A 156 25.60 -36.56 -7.84
C ALA A 156 26.31 -37.27 -9.01
N GLY A 157 26.57 -36.60 -10.14
CA GLY A 157 27.32 -37.17 -11.27
C GLY A 157 28.79 -37.38 -10.93
N ASN A 158 29.43 -36.41 -10.26
CA ASN A 158 30.81 -36.52 -9.79
C ASN A 158 30.96 -37.58 -8.67
N LEU A 159 29.95 -37.68 -7.80
CA LEU A 159 29.87 -38.69 -6.74
C LEU A 159 29.68 -40.10 -7.31
N LEU A 160 28.84 -40.27 -8.34
CA LEU A 160 28.67 -41.55 -9.05
C LEU A 160 29.93 -41.97 -9.80
N ASP A 161 30.62 -41.07 -10.49
CA ASP A 161 31.89 -41.39 -11.17
C ASP A 161 32.95 -41.88 -10.17
N ALA A 162 33.10 -41.20 -9.02
CA ALA A 162 34.01 -41.64 -7.96
C ALA A 162 33.59 -43.01 -7.38
N LEU A 163 32.28 -43.26 -7.20
CA LEU A 163 31.76 -44.53 -6.70
C LEU A 163 32.03 -45.70 -7.67
N LEU A 164 31.73 -45.53 -8.97
CA LEU A 164 31.93 -46.58 -9.97
C LEU A 164 33.41 -46.87 -10.22
N ARG A 165 34.28 -45.84 -10.16
CA ARG A 165 35.74 -46.05 -10.23
C ARG A 165 36.31 -46.70 -8.97
N ALA A 166 35.74 -46.43 -7.79
CA ALA A 166 36.11 -47.14 -6.56
C ALA A 166 35.66 -48.61 -6.60
N ASP A 167 34.39 -48.89 -6.94
CA ASP A 167 33.85 -50.24 -7.12
C ASP A 167 34.71 -51.05 -8.10
N THR A 168 35.03 -50.47 -9.26
CA THR A 168 35.85 -51.12 -10.28
C THR A 168 37.28 -51.37 -9.83
N ALA A 169 37.94 -50.39 -9.21
CA ALA A 169 39.30 -50.58 -8.70
C ALA A 169 39.36 -51.66 -7.60
N HIS A 170 38.36 -51.71 -6.71
CA HIS A 170 38.26 -52.77 -5.72
C HIS A 170 37.93 -54.14 -6.34
N ALA A 171 37.18 -54.18 -7.44
CA ALA A 171 36.92 -55.40 -8.21
C ALA A 171 38.19 -55.92 -8.88
N SER A 172 38.96 -55.06 -9.55
CA SER A 172 40.26 -55.42 -10.13
C SER A 172 41.25 -55.88 -9.06
N PHE A 173 41.34 -55.18 -7.92
CA PHE A 173 42.13 -55.61 -6.76
C PHE A 173 41.77 -57.03 -6.30
N GLU A 174 40.48 -57.34 -6.16
CA GLU A 174 40.02 -58.69 -5.80
C GLU A 174 40.42 -59.72 -6.88
N THR A 175 40.26 -59.41 -8.16
CA THR A 175 40.63 -60.27 -9.29
C THR A 175 42.15 -60.50 -9.35
N SER A 176 42.98 -59.47 -9.18
CA SER A 176 44.44 -59.61 -9.25
C SER A 176 45.06 -60.22 -7.98
N VAL A 177 44.46 -60.04 -6.79
CA VAL A 177 44.84 -60.83 -5.59
C VAL A 177 44.46 -62.31 -5.74
N PHE A 178 43.37 -62.61 -6.48
CA PHE A 178 43.00 -63.98 -6.83
C PHE A 178 43.97 -64.58 -7.85
N ALA A 179 44.27 -63.84 -8.93
CA ALA A 179 45.17 -64.26 -10.00
C ALA A 179 46.62 -64.42 -9.49
N ALA A 180 47.14 -63.51 -8.68
CA ALA A 180 48.46 -63.65 -8.05
C ALA A 180 48.61 -64.91 -7.17
N ARG A 181 47.51 -65.52 -6.72
CA ARG A 181 47.53 -66.79 -5.96
C ARG A 181 47.54 -68.05 -6.82
N THR A 182 47.26 -67.98 -8.12
CA THR A 182 47.34 -69.13 -9.05
C THR A 182 48.76 -69.67 -9.18
N ARG A 183 49.75 -68.79 -8.97
CA ARG A 183 51.17 -69.00 -9.21
C ARG A 183 51.52 -69.40 -10.65
N ASP A 184 50.75 -68.93 -11.63
CA ASP A 184 51.15 -68.99 -13.04
C ASP A 184 52.36 -68.06 -13.33
N ALA A 185 52.74 -67.97 -14.61
CA ALA A 185 53.85 -67.13 -15.06
C ALA A 185 53.63 -65.62 -14.82
N ASN A 186 52.38 -65.18 -14.66
CA ASN A 186 51.97 -63.79 -14.62
C ASN A 186 51.66 -63.31 -13.19
N ALA A 187 51.64 -64.21 -12.20
CA ALA A 187 51.35 -63.91 -10.80
C ALA A 187 52.13 -62.73 -10.17
N LEU A 188 53.32 -62.38 -10.69
CA LEU A 188 54.08 -61.18 -10.27
C LEU A 188 53.54 -59.88 -10.91
N ILE A 189 53.05 -59.94 -12.15
CA ILE A 189 52.34 -58.83 -12.82
C ILE A 189 51.04 -58.58 -12.05
N GLU A 190 50.27 -59.64 -11.77
CA GLU A 190 49.03 -59.57 -11.00
C GLU A 190 49.23 -59.04 -9.57
N PHE A 191 50.29 -59.49 -8.88
CA PHE A 191 50.65 -58.91 -7.59
C PHE A 191 50.93 -57.40 -7.67
N THR A 192 51.54 -56.95 -8.77
CA THR A 192 51.85 -55.52 -9.00
C THR A 192 50.60 -54.73 -9.38
N GLY A 193 49.72 -55.31 -10.20
CA GLY A 193 48.39 -54.77 -10.52
C GLY A 193 47.56 -54.55 -9.25
N ALA A 194 47.50 -55.56 -8.38
CA ALA A 194 46.81 -55.46 -7.09
C ALA A 194 47.33 -54.33 -6.17
N VAL A 195 48.61 -53.93 -6.23
CA VAL A 195 49.08 -52.72 -5.54
C VAL A 195 48.43 -51.48 -6.15
N GLY A 196 48.50 -51.33 -7.47
CA GLY A 196 47.97 -50.18 -8.19
C GLY A 196 46.44 -50.04 -8.08
N ASP A 197 45.72 -51.16 -8.15
CA ASP A 197 44.26 -51.20 -7.98
C ASP A 197 43.83 -50.82 -6.56
N TYR A 198 44.58 -51.25 -5.53
CA TYR A 198 44.29 -50.87 -4.15
C TYR A 198 44.57 -49.39 -3.87
N ASP A 199 45.67 -48.84 -4.41
CA ASP A 199 45.97 -47.41 -4.34
C ASP A 199 44.92 -46.59 -5.12
N GLN A 200 44.48 -47.08 -6.28
CA GLN A 200 43.43 -46.46 -7.08
C GLN A 200 42.07 -46.52 -6.38
N TYR A 201 41.70 -47.64 -5.74
CA TYR A 201 40.51 -47.73 -4.90
C TYR A 201 40.57 -46.70 -3.77
N THR A 202 41.69 -46.65 -3.04
CA THR A 202 41.89 -45.72 -1.93
C THR A 202 41.71 -44.26 -2.39
N TYR A 203 42.29 -43.89 -3.53
CA TYR A 203 42.14 -42.56 -4.13
C TYR A 203 40.69 -42.24 -4.54
N GLN A 204 39.99 -43.18 -5.19
CA GLN A 204 38.61 -42.95 -5.65
C GLN A 204 37.61 -42.96 -4.48
N ALA A 205 37.84 -43.77 -3.45
CA ALA A 205 37.08 -43.76 -2.19
C ALA A 205 37.27 -42.44 -1.43
N GLU A 206 38.51 -41.92 -1.33
CA GLU A 206 38.74 -40.59 -0.74
C GLU A 206 38.03 -39.51 -1.57
N ARG A 207 38.15 -39.55 -2.90
CA ARG A 207 37.45 -38.64 -3.83
C ARG A 207 35.92 -38.71 -3.69
N PHE A 208 35.34 -39.89 -3.46
CA PHE A 208 33.92 -40.07 -3.15
C PHE A 208 33.54 -39.35 -1.84
N THR A 209 34.31 -39.55 -0.76
CA THR A 209 34.03 -38.89 0.54
C THR A 209 34.14 -37.37 0.53
N ARG A 210 34.75 -36.75 -0.50
CA ARG A 210 34.77 -35.28 -0.69
C ARG A 210 33.40 -34.72 -1.14
N PHE A 211 32.50 -35.55 -1.65
CA PHE A 211 31.17 -35.16 -2.12
C PHE A 211 30.01 -35.94 -1.45
N ALA A 212 30.30 -37.08 -0.83
CA ALA A 212 29.33 -37.94 -0.15
C ALA A 212 28.83 -37.33 1.18
N THR A 213 27.71 -37.85 1.69
CA THR A 213 27.38 -37.71 3.11
C THR A 213 28.31 -38.57 3.98
N GLN A 214 28.37 -38.28 5.29
CA GLN A 214 29.14 -39.11 6.24
C GLN A 214 28.59 -40.55 6.33
N GLU A 215 27.28 -40.74 6.09
CA GLU A 215 26.60 -42.03 6.06
C GLU A 215 27.03 -42.82 4.82
N GLN A 216 26.86 -42.27 3.62
CA GLN A 216 27.33 -42.83 2.35
C GLN A 216 28.82 -43.19 2.37
N GLY A 217 29.68 -42.34 2.96
CA GLY A 217 31.10 -42.63 3.13
C GLY A 217 31.39 -43.80 4.08
N SER A 218 30.58 -43.97 5.13
CA SER A 218 30.66 -45.11 6.04
C SER A 218 30.17 -46.41 5.40
N ASP A 219 29.14 -46.34 4.56
CA ASP A 219 28.61 -47.51 3.86
C ASP A 219 29.55 -47.99 2.74
N LEU A 220 30.22 -47.08 2.02
CA LEU A 220 31.29 -47.46 1.07
C LEU A 220 32.46 -48.17 1.79
N ALA A 221 32.86 -47.70 2.97
CA ALA A 221 33.86 -48.39 3.79
C ALA A 221 33.41 -49.80 4.23
N GLY A 222 32.12 -50.11 4.17
CA GLY A 222 31.57 -51.45 4.38
C GLY A 222 32.07 -52.50 3.38
N VAL A 223 32.64 -52.09 2.24
CA VAL A 223 33.30 -53.00 1.28
C VAL A 223 34.54 -53.64 1.91
N GLU A 224 35.37 -52.84 2.59
CA GLU A 224 36.60 -53.30 3.26
C GLU A 224 36.31 -54.11 4.53
N HIS A 225 35.24 -53.76 5.25
CA HIS A 225 34.90 -54.33 6.57
C HIS A 225 34.09 -55.63 6.50
N SER A 226 34.06 -56.27 5.34
CA SER A 226 33.39 -57.55 5.06
C SER A 226 34.14 -58.75 5.66
N PRO A 227 33.44 -59.80 6.15
CA PRO A 227 34.10 -61.04 6.58
C PRO A 227 34.81 -61.74 5.42
N TYR A 228 34.32 -61.59 4.18
CA TYR A 228 34.97 -62.13 2.99
C TYR A 228 36.22 -61.32 2.63
N GLN A 229 36.14 -59.99 2.73
CA GLN A 229 37.30 -59.14 2.54
C GLN A 229 38.39 -59.37 3.59
N SER A 230 38.02 -59.69 4.84
CA SER A 230 39.00 -60.06 5.86
C SER A 230 39.86 -61.28 5.47
N VAL A 231 39.34 -62.17 4.62
CA VAL A 231 40.05 -63.34 4.08
C VAL A 231 40.87 -62.95 2.84
N ILE A 232 40.35 -62.07 1.97
CA ILE A 232 41.10 -61.53 0.82
C ILE A 232 42.30 -60.69 1.29
N ASN A 233 42.16 -59.95 2.39
CA ASN A 233 43.26 -59.22 3.03
C ASN A 233 44.33 -60.16 3.62
N GLN A 234 43.95 -61.36 4.07
CA GLN A 234 44.91 -62.41 4.48
C GLN A 234 45.62 -63.02 3.26
N HIS A 235 44.90 -63.26 2.16
CA HIS A 235 45.49 -63.67 0.89
C HIS A 235 46.51 -62.64 0.38
N TRP A 236 46.15 -61.35 0.41
CA TRP A 236 47.00 -60.24 0.01
C TRP A 236 48.27 -60.13 0.86
N ALA A 237 48.12 -60.15 2.20
CA ALA A 237 49.25 -60.15 3.12
C ALA A 237 50.18 -61.37 2.91
N ALA A 238 49.65 -62.54 2.57
CA ALA A 238 50.47 -63.72 2.29
C ALA A 238 51.32 -63.60 1.01
N LEU A 239 50.82 -62.91 -0.02
CA LEU A 239 51.58 -62.63 -1.25
C LEU A 239 52.76 -61.66 -0.98
N GLN A 240 52.58 -60.70 -0.06
CA GLN A 240 53.62 -59.73 0.33
C GLN A 240 54.79 -60.33 1.11
N VAL A 241 54.64 -61.50 1.73
CA VAL A 241 55.68 -62.13 2.58
C VAL A 241 56.79 -62.79 1.76
N ASP A 242 56.48 -63.36 0.60
CA ASP A 242 57.46 -63.98 -0.30
C ASP A 242 57.13 -63.68 -1.78
N PRO A 243 57.47 -62.48 -2.29
CA PRO A 243 57.31 -62.13 -3.71
C PRO A 243 58.13 -63.05 -4.65
N SER A 244 59.24 -63.61 -4.16
CA SER A 244 60.05 -64.61 -4.89
C SER A 244 59.34 -65.96 -5.06
N GLY A 245 58.40 -66.29 -4.17
CA GLY A 245 57.57 -67.49 -4.22
C GLY A 245 56.24 -67.32 -4.96
N LEU A 246 56.07 -66.25 -5.75
CA LEU A 246 54.84 -65.98 -6.51
C LEU A 246 54.68 -66.88 -7.74
N VAL A 247 55.74 -67.21 -8.48
CA VAL A 247 55.64 -68.04 -9.70
C VAL A 247 55.95 -69.51 -9.38
N ALA A 248 55.13 -70.44 -9.87
CA ALA A 248 55.33 -71.87 -9.64
C ALA A 248 56.52 -72.41 -10.45
N ALA A 249 57.55 -72.88 -9.76
CA ALA A 249 58.71 -73.53 -10.37
C ALA A 249 58.42 -74.92 -10.98
N SER A 250 57.18 -75.40 -10.96
CA SER A 250 56.77 -76.67 -11.56
C SER A 250 55.25 -76.79 -11.79
N PRO A 251 54.79 -77.55 -12.80
CA PRO A 251 53.36 -77.90 -12.96
C PRO A 251 52.75 -78.71 -11.81
N ALA A 252 53.57 -79.19 -10.86
CA ALA A 252 53.09 -79.80 -9.62
C ALA A 252 52.67 -78.73 -8.59
N GLN A 253 53.44 -77.64 -8.47
CA GLN A 253 53.08 -76.49 -7.64
C GLN A 253 51.90 -75.73 -8.23
N LEU A 254 51.86 -75.54 -9.55
CA LEU A 254 50.74 -74.89 -10.25
C LEU A 254 49.40 -75.59 -9.95
N ARG A 255 49.36 -76.93 -10.01
CA ARG A 255 48.16 -77.72 -9.65
C ARG A 255 47.74 -77.59 -8.18
N VAL A 256 48.68 -77.36 -7.25
CA VAL A 256 48.36 -77.13 -5.83
C VAL A 256 47.79 -75.72 -5.65
N ALA A 257 48.38 -74.72 -6.30
CA ALA A 257 47.90 -73.34 -6.25
C ALA A 257 46.53 -73.17 -6.93
N LEU A 258 46.28 -73.82 -8.08
CA LEU A 258 44.95 -73.92 -8.70
C LEU A 258 43.92 -74.55 -7.75
N ALA A 259 44.25 -75.62 -7.02
CA ALA A 259 43.33 -76.24 -6.07
C ALA A 259 43.01 -75.34 -4.87
N ASP A 260 43.99 -74.57 -4.39
CA ASP A 260 43.83 -73.56 -3.34
C ASP A 260 42.97 -72.37 -3.82
N ALA A 261 43.22 -71.86 -5.03
CA ALA A 261 42.42 -70.81 -5.67
C ALA A 261 40.96 -71.25 -5.87
N LEU A 262 40.71 -72.46 -6.39
CA LEU A 262 39.36 -73.03 -6.54
C LEU A 262 38.65 -73.25 -5.20
N THR A 263 39.39 -73.49 -4.11
CA THR A 263 38.83 -73.58 -2.76
C THR A 263 38.45 -72.20 -2.21
N ALA A 264 39.19 -71.15 -2.60
CA ALA A 264 38.94 -69.78 -2.20
C ALA A 264 37.89 -69.05 -3.05
N ASP A 265 37.67 -69.44 -4.31
CA ASP A 265 36.78 -68.80 -5.29
C ASP A 265 35.37 -68.45 -4.74
N PRO A 266 34.68 -69.32 -3.96
CA PRO A 266 33.38 -68.99 -3.35
C PRO A 266 33.42 -67.86 -2.30
N THR A 267 34.61 -67.39 -1.89
CA THR A 267 34.80 -66.23 -1.00
C THR A 267 34.85 -64.94 -1.82
N TYR A 268 35.58 -64.94 -2.95
CA TYR A 268 35.63 -63.81 -3.88
C TYR A 268 34.26 -63.57 -4.52
N GLU A 269 33.56 -64.63 -4.93
CA GLU A 269 32.17 -64.55 -5.39
C GLU A 269 31.23 -63.88 -4.37
N ARG A 270 31.38 -64.17 -3.08
CA ARG A 270 30.57 -63.54 -2.02
C ARG A 270 31.01 -62.10 -1.71
N GLN A 271 32.29 -61.78 -1.88
CA GLN A 271 32.77 -60.41 -1.73
C GLN A 271 32.24 -59.53 -2.87
N ALA A 272 32.33 -59.95 -4.12
CA ALA A 272 31.76 -59.26 -5.27
C ALA A 272 30.26 -59.00 -5.07
N GLN A 273 29.48 -60.03 -4.69
CA GLN A 273 28.07 -59.89 -4.36
C GLN A 273 27.80 -58.92 -3.17
N ASN A 274 28.71 -58.82 -2.20
CA ASN A 274 28.61 -57.88 -1.09
C ASN A 274 28.93 -56.43 -1.53
N ARG A 275 30.00 -56.24 -2.31
CA ARG A 275 30.40 -54.95 -2.89
C ARG A 275 29.30 -54.42 -3.81
N LEU A 276 28.83 -55.22 -4.77
CA LEU A 276 27.71 -54.88 -5.67
C LEU A 276 26.43 -54.53 -4.88
N LYS A 277 26.16 -55.18 -3.75
CA LYS A 277 25.02 -54.83 -2.89
C LYS A 277 25.19 -53.43 -2.26
N ILE A 278 26.36 -53.12 -1.73
CA ILE A 278 26.68 -51.81 -1.12
C ILE A 278 26.62 -50.71 -2.18
N VAL A 279 27.32 -50.90 -3.30
CA VAL A 279 27.41 -49.91 -4.39
C VAL A 279 26.01 -49.63 -4.97
N LYS A 280 25.16 -50.65 -5.14
CA LYS A 280 23.76 -50.43 -5.57
C LYS A 280 22.87 -49.76 -4.52
N ALA A 281 23.15 -49.89 -3.22
CA ALA A 281 22.45 -49.14 -2.18
C ALA A 281 22.82 -47.65 -2.27
N LEU A 282 24.11 -47.34 -2.31
CA LEU A 282 24.65 -46.00 -2.51
C LEU A 282 24.13 -45.34 -3.80
N ILE A 283 24.09 -46.07 -4.92
CA ILE A 283 23.48 -45.56 -6.18
C ILE A 283 21.99 -45.23 -5.97
N GLY A 284 21.26 -46.07 -5.22
CA GLY A 284 19.86 -45.82 -4.85
C GLY A 284 19.68 -44.58 -3.97
N GLU A 285 20.58 -44.35 -3.03
CA GLU A 285 20.59 -43.17 -2.14
C GLU A 285 20.94 -41.89 -2.89
N ILE A 286 22.00 -41.89 -3.71
CA ILE A 286 22.39 -40.74 -4.55
C ILE A 286 21.24 -40.38 -5.51
N ALA A 287 20.55 -41.38 -6.05
CA ALA A 287 19.34 -41.16 -6.84
C ALA A 287 18.17 -40.61 -6.01
N ALA A 288 17.99 -41.02 -4.76
CA ALA A 288 16.95 -40.53 -3.87
C ALA A 288 17.20 -39.07 -3.45
N ASP A 289 18.42 -38.75 -2.99
CA ASP A 289 18.86 -37.40 -2.65
C ASP A 289 18.64 -36.43 -3.82
N THR A 290 19.02 -36.85 -5.02
CA THR A 290 18.87 -36.04 -6.24
C THR A 290 17.39 -35.93 -6.65
N GLN A 291 16.58 -36.96 -6.44
CA GLN A 291 15.14 -36.92 -6.67
C GLN A 291 14.43 -35.99 -5.69
N ASP A 292 14.84 -35.97 -4.42
CA ASP A 292 14.26 -35.07 -3.42
C ASP A 292 14.75 -33.64 -3.57
N ALA A 293 15.96 -33.41 -4.11
CA ALA A 293 16.35 -32.10 -4.61
C ALA A 293 15.39 -31.61 -5.71
N SER A 294 15.05 -32.46 -6.69
CA SER A 294 14.04 -32.16 -7.72
C SER A 294 12.65 -31.86 -7.12
N ASN A 295 12.18 -32.73 -6.21
CA ASN A 295 10.89 -32.57 -5.52
C ASN A 295 10.84 -31.25 -4.73
N SER A 296 11.93 -30.88 -4.05
CA SER A 296 12.03 -29.64 -3.28
C SER A 296 12.00 -28.39 -4.17
N ALA A 297 12.61 -28.45 -5.36
CA ALA A 297 12.57 -27.36 -6.34
C ALA A 297 11.15 -27.19 -6.93
N TRP A 298 10.44 -28.28 -7.21
CA TRP A 298 9.01 -28.23 -7.60
C TRP A 298 8.13 -27.62 -6.50
N TRP A 299 8.35 -27.97 -5.22
CA TRP A 299 7.64 -27.33 -4.10
C TRP A 299 7.98 -25.84 -3.97
N GLN A 300 9.23 -25.42 -4.21
CA GLN A 300 9.59 -24.00 -4.25
C GLN A 300 8.87 -23.25 -5.38
N VAL A 301 8.75 -23.84 -6.59
CA VAL A 301 7.93 -23.28 -7.69
C VAL A 301 6.46 -23.15 -7.28
N ALA A 302 5.88 -24.19 -6.67
CA ALA A 302 4.50 -24.17 -6.22
C ALA A 302 4.23 -23.06 -5.17
N TRP A 303 5.12 -22.90 -4.18
CA TRP A 303 5.02 -21.84 -3.18
C TRP A 303 5.22 -20.44 -3.74
N LEU A 304 6.13 -20.25 -4.71
CA LEU A 304 6.32 -18.96 -5.40
C LEU A 304 5.08 -18.57 -6.20
N ILE A 305 4.44 -19.51 -6.90
CA ILE A 305 3.20 -19.26 -7.65
C ILE A 305 2.04 -18.97 -6.67
N ALA A 306 1.86 -19.79 -5.64
CA ALA A 306 0.80 -19.60 -4.65
C ALA A 306 0.94 -18.27 -3.89
N GLY A 307 2.14 -17.93 -3.43
CA GLY A 307 2.44 -16.66 -2.78
C GLY A 307 2.18 -15.45 -3.70
N THR A 308 2.51 -15.57 -4.98
CA THR A 308 2.20 -14.53 -5.99
C THR A 308 0.70 -14.35 -6.18
N LEU A 309 -0.07 -15.43 -6.32
CA LEU A 309 -1.52 -15.38 -6.48
C LEU A 309 -2.21 -14.77 -5.25
N LEU A 310 -1.73 -15.10 -4.04
CA LEU A 310 -2.19 -14.49 -2.79
C LEU A 310 -1.85 -12.99 -2.72
N ALA A 311 -0.63 -12.60 -3.07
CA ALA A 311 -0.22 -11.18 -3.10
C ALA A 311 -1.01 -10.37 -4.13
N PHE A 312 -1.27 -10.93 -5.32
CA PHE A 312 -2.11 -10.32 -6.34
C PHE A 312 -3.57 -10.18 -5.88
N GLY A 313 -4.14 -11.20 -5.24
CA GLY A 313 -5.48 -11.15 -4.65
C GLY A 313 -5.59 -10.09 -3.55
N ALA A 314 -4.60 -9.99 -2.66
CA ALA A 314 -4.54 -8.97 -1.62
C ALA A 314 -4.41 -7.54 -2.20
N TRP A 315 -3.58 -7.36 -3.24
CA TRP A 315 -3.45 -6.09 -3.95
C TRP A 315 -4.75 -5.68 -4.65
N LEU A 316 -5.45 -6.62 -5.28
CA LEU A 316 -6.73 -6.37 -5.94
C LEU A 316 -7.82 -6.00 -4.92
N LEU A 317 -7.88 -6.69 -3.78
CA LEU A 317 -8.75 -6.34 -2.65
C LEU A 317 -8.45 -4.93 -2.12
N PHE A 318 -7.17 -4.60 -1.88
CA PHE A 318 -6.75 -3.27 -1.46
C PHE A 318 -7.15 -2.18 -2.48
N SER A 319 -6.97 -2.45 -3.78
CA SER A 319 -7.39 -1.54 -4.86
C SER A 319 -8.90 -1.29 -4.86
N VAL A 320 -9.72 -2.32 -4.62
CA VAL A 320 -11.17 -2.21 -4.51
C VAL A 320 -11.59 -1.45 -3.25
N LEU A 321 -10.96 -1.71 -2.10
CA LEU A 321 -11.22 -1.00 -0.84
C LEU A 321 -10.87 0.49 -0.95
N MET A 322 -9.67 0.82 -1.44
CA MET A 322 -9.22 2.20 -1.61
C MET A 322 -10.10 2.97 -2.61
N ARG A 323 -10.47 2.35 -3.74
CA ARG A 323 -11.44 2.90 -4.69
C ARG A 323 -12.79 3.16 -4.02
N ARG A 324 -13.30 2.22 -3.22
CA ARG A 324 -14.59 2.32 -2.54
C ARG A 324 -14.60 3.37 -1.43
N SER A 325 -13.47 3.64 -0.79
CA SER A 325 -13.32 4.76 0.15
C SER A 325 -13.31 6.09 -0.61
N VAL A 326 -12.23 6.38 -1.34
CA VAL A 326 -11.99 7.70 -1.95
C VAL A 326 -13.10 8.14 -2.90
N VAL A 327 -13.57 7.25 -3.80
CA VAL A 327 -14.60 7.62 -4.79
C VAL A 327 -15.97 7.82 -4.15
N ARG A 328 -16.27 7.23 -2.98
CA ARG A 328 -17.51 7.53 -2.25
C ARG A 328 -17.43 8.90 -1.57
N THR A 329 -16.40 9.13 -0.77
CA THR A 329 -16.29 10.36 0.04
C THR A 329 -16.19 11.60 -0.84
N VAL A 330 -15.39 11.56 -1.92
CA VAL A 330 -15.31 12.66 -2.90
C VAL A 330 -16.66 12.92 -3.56
N ARG A 331 -17.40 11.88 -3.98
CA ARG A 331 -18.73 12.05 -4.60
C ARG A 331 -19.74 12.65 -3.63
N SER A 332 -19.79 12.19 -2.37
CA SER A 332 -20.68 12.80 -1.37
C SER A 332 -20.34 14.26 -1.11
N LEU A 333 -19.05 14.62 -1.09
CA LEU A 333 -18.61 16.01 -0.91
C LEU A 333 -19.04 16.89 -2.10
N THR A 334 -18.84 16.41 -3.34
CA THR A 334 -19.29 17.11 -4.55
C THR A 334 -20.81 17.29 -4.57
N THR A 335 -21.58 16.24 -4.30
CA THR A 335 -23.05 16.31 -4.29
C THR A 335 -23.58 17.23 -3.19
N ALA A 336 -22.98 17.21 -1.99
CA ALA A 336 -23.37 18.12 -0.92
C ALA A 336 -23.09 19.60 -1.27
N ALA A 337 -21.89 19.89 -1.80
CA ALA A 337 -21.54 21.25 -2.24
C ALA A 337 -22.49 21.79 -3.34
N GLN A 338 -22.96 20.92 -4.26
CA GLN A 338 -23.93 21.29 -5.29
C GLN A 338 -25.33 21.61 -4.72
N HIS A 339 -25.76 20.92 -3.66
CA HIS A 339 -27.02 21.26 -2.97
C HIS A 339 -26.89 22.57 -2.18
N VAL A 340 -25.76 22.80 -1.51
CA VAL A 340 -25.52 24.06 -0.77
C VAL A 340 -25.47 25.26 -1.72
N ALA A 341 -24.84 25.14 -2.89
CA ALA A 341 -24.82 26.21 -3.89
C ALA A 341 -26.22 26.58 -4.40
N THR A 342 -27.02 25.59 -4.80
CA THR A 342 -28.37 25.83 -5.34
C THR A 342 -29.37 26.32 -4.28
N ALA A 343 -29.23 25.86 -3.03
CA ALA A 343 -29.98 26.42 -1.90
C ALA A 343 -29.61 27.89 -1.61
N ALA A 344 -28.31 28.21 -1.62
CA ALA A 344 -27.84 29.58 -1.39
C ALA A 344 -28.31 30.56 -2.48
N GLU A 345 -28.24 30.18 -3.77
CA GLU A 345 -28.78 30.99 -4.87
C GLU A 345 -30.28 31.29 -4.71
N THR A 346 -31.06 30.30 -4.27
CA THR A 346 -32.52 30.43 -4.08
C THR A 346 -32.86 31.38 -2.93
N GLU A 347 -32.19 31.28 -1.78
CA GLU A 347 -32.43 32.17 -0.63
C GLU A 347 -31.86 33.58 -0.85
N LEU A 348 -30.74 33.73 -1.58
CA LEU A 348 -30.24 35.05 -1.98
C LEU A 348 -31.18 35.79 -2.93
N ALA A 349 -31.89 35.08 -3.82
CA ALA A 349 -32.96 35.66 -4.62
C ALA A 349 -34.15 36.08 -3.75
N ARG A 350 -34.59 35.21 -2.83
CA ARG A 350 -35.70 35.50 -1.91
C ARG A 350 -35.46 36.75 -1.06
N VAL A 351 -34.28 36.85 -0.45
CA VAL A 351 -33.87 37.98 0.42
C VAL A 351 -33.55 39.25 -0.39
N ALA A 352 -33.60 39.21 -1.73
CA ALA A 352 -33.41 40.38 -2.58
C ALA A 352 -34.72 41.10 -2.95
N ASP A 353 -35.85 40.38 -3.06
CA ASP A 353 -37.13 40.92 -3.57
C ASP A 353 -38.17 41.23 -2.49
N ASP A 354 -38.07 40.61 -1.31
CA ASP A 354 -39.12 40.66 -0.27
C ASP A 354 -38.75 41.60 0.88
N ASP A 355 -39.38 42.78 0.95
CA ASP A 355 -39.25 43.77 2.03
C ASP A 355 -40.04 43.35 3.31
N ALA A 356 -40.08 42.05 3.60
CA ALA A 356 -40.87 41.47 4.69
C ALA A 356 -40.13 41.49 6.04
N ASP A 357 -40.82 41.89 7.11
CA ASP A 357 -40.28 41.98 8.49
C ASP A 357 -39.82 40.64 9.10
N ASP A 358 -40.12 39.49 8.47
CA ASP A 358 -39.85 38.13 8.98
C ASP A 358 -38.78 37.38 8.15
N ALA A 359 -37.66 38.05 7.89
CA ALA A 359 -36.48 37.46 7.26
C ALA A 359 -35.72 36.53 8.23
N SER A 360 -36.30 35.37 8.53
CA SER A 360 -35.62 34.29 9.27
C SER A 360 -34.34 33.84 8.55
N PRO A 361 -33.20 33.65 9.26
CA PRO A 361 -31.91 33.37 8.61
C PRO A 361 -31.86 31.99 7.91
N PRO A 362 -31.15 31.87 6.78
CA PRO A 362 -31.16 30.67 5.94
C PRO A 362 -30.48 29.49 6.64
N ARG A 363 -31.22 28.39 6.85
CA ARG A 363 -30.72 27.17 7.47
C ARG A 363 -30.09 26.23 6.43
N LEU A 364 -28.82 26.46 6.14
CA LEU A 364 -28.05 25.57 5.27
C LEU A 364 -27.73 24.24 6.00
N GLU A 365 -27.92 23.11 5.31
CA GLU A 365 -27.61 21.78 5.87
C GLU A 365 -26.09 21.53 5.86
N ALA A 366 -25.55 21.06 6.98
CA ALA A 366 -24.12 20.84 7.16
C ALA A 366 -23.66 19.53 6.50
N VAL A 367 -22.46 19.53 5.90
CA VAL A 367 -21.91 18.35 5.23
C VAL A 367 -21.44 17.34 6.29
N PRO A 368 -21.90 16.07 6.26
CA PRO A 368 -21.50 15.08 7.25
C PRO A 368 -20.00 14.74 7.12
N VAL A 369 -19.33 14.61 8.26
CA VAL A 369 -17.89 14.31 8.37
C VAL A 369 -17.68 12.86 8.86
N PRO A 370 -17.59 11.86 7.96
CA PRO A 370 -17.62 10.44 8.33
C PRO A 370 -16.26 9.86 8.78
N VAL A 371 -15.14 10.56 8.52
CA VAL A 371 -13.78 10.06 8.76
C VAL A 371 -12.91 11.19 9.32
N ARG A 372 -11.87 10.85 10.08
CA ARG A 372 -10.80 11.76 10.53
C ARG A 372 -9.55 11.55 9.69
N ASP A 373 -9.66 11.92 8.42
CA ASP A 373 -8.57 11.94 7.42
C ASP A 373 -8.55 13.31 6.72
N GLU A 374 -7.69 13.50 5.73
CA GLU A 374 -7.55 14.75 4.98
C GLU A 374 -8.85 15.14 4.22
N ILE A 375 -9.74 14.18 3.95
CA ILE A 375 -11.06 14.44 3.34
C ILE A 375 -12.07 14.88 4.41
N GLY A 376 -11.95 14.36 5.64
CA GLY A 376 -12.66 14.86 6.81
C GLY A 376 -12.30 16.31 7.15
N GLU A 377 -11.01 16.64 7.17
CA GLU A 377 -10.52 18.01 7.38
C GLU A 377 -11.04 18.99 6.31
N LEU A 378 -11.09 18.56 5.05
CA LEU A 378 -11.69 19.34 3.96
C LEU A 378 -13.20 19.56 4.15
N ALA A 379 -13.93 18.57 4.67
CA ALA A 379 -15.36 18.70 4.98
C ALA A 379 -15.61 19.66 6.17
N GLU A 380 -14.76 19.60 7.20
CA GLU A 380 -14.80 20.52 8.35
C GLU A 380 -14.48 21.96 7.92
N ALA A 381 -13.47 22.16 7.08
CA ALA A 381 -13.15 23.45 6.49
C ALA A 381 -14.29 24.02 5.62
N PHE A 382 -14.99 23.17 4.84
CA PHE A 382 -16.16 23.59 4.06
C PHE A 382 -17.32 24.05 4.95
N ASN A 383 -17.64 23.28 6.01
CA ASN A 383 -18.64 23.66 7.00
C ASN A 383 -18.28 24.98 7.72
N GLN A 384 -17.00 25.23 8.01
CA GLN A 384 -16.55 26.49 8.61
C GLN A 384 -16.76 27.69 7.67
N VAL A 385 -16.56 27.52 6.36
CA VAL A 385 -16.88 28.55 5.35
C VAL A 385 -18.40 28.79 5.28
N GLN A 386 -19.21 27.74 5.32
CA GLN A 386 -20.68 27.80 5.31
C GLN A 386 -21.24 28.59 6.50
N VAL A 387 -20.73 28.35 7.72
CA VAL A 387 -21.05 29.13 8.93
C VAL A 387 -20.63 30.59 8.78
N THR A 388 -19.42 30.84 8.26
CA THR A 388 -18.90 32.21 8.07
C THR A 388 -19.72 33.01 7.07
N ALA A 389 -20.14 32.38 5.96
CA ALA A 389 -21.01 33.00 4.96
C ALA A 389 -22.39 33.37 5.54
N THR A 390 -22.98 32.47 6.35
CA THR A 390 -24.27 32.71 7.02
C THR A 390 -24.19 33.92 7.97
N ALA A 391 -23.15 34.00 8.80
CA ALA A 391 -22.93 35.12 9.72
C ALA A 391 -22.68 36.46 9.01
N LEU A 392 -22.09 36.45 7.80
CA LEU A 392 -21.94 37.66 6.98
C LEU A 392 -23.28 38.13 6.39
N LEU A 393 -24.16 37.21 5.97
CA LEU A 393 -25.51 37.54 5.51
C LEU A 393 -26.36 38.13 6.65
N GLU A 394 -26.37 37.50 7.83
CA GLU A 394 -27.05 38.04 9.03
C GLU A 394 -26.59 39.45 9.37
N ARG A 395 -25.26 39.69 9.36
CA ARG A 395 -24.69 41.01 9.64
C ARG A 395 -25.09 42.07 8.60
N GLN A 396 -25.23 41.69 7.33
CA GLN A 396 -25.67 42.58 6.27
C GLN A 396 -27.14 42.98 6.42
N VAL A 397 -28.01 42.04 6.83
CA VAL A 397 -29.43 42.32 7.13
C VAL A 397 -29.55 43.28 8.33
N ILE A 398 -28.82 43.02 9.42
CA ILE A 398 -28.79 43.90 10.59
C ILE A 398 -28.28 45.31 10.22
N SER A 399 -27.27 45.42 9.36
CA SER A 399 -26.74 46.71 8.91
C SER A 399 -27.78 47.54 8.16
N ARG A 400 -28.61 46.92 7.30
CA ARG A 400 -29.71 47.62 6.61
C ARG A 400 -30.80 48.09 7.58
N ARG A 401 -31.21 47.22 8.51
CA ARG A 401 -32.20 47.56 9.55
C ARG A 401 -31.77 48.79 10.36
N ASN A 402 -30.51 48.84 10.79
CA ASN A 402 -29.97 49.97 11.54
C ASN A 402 -30.03 51.29 10.74
N ILE A 403 -29.84 51.26 9.42
CA ILE A 403 -29.93 52.46 8.56
C ILE A 403 -31.37 52.96 8.46
N ALA A 404 -32.35 52.06 8.28
CA ALA A 404 -33.77 52.43 8.30
C ALA A 404 -34.20 53.02 9.67
N GLU A 405 -33.83 52.35 10.77
CA GLU A 405 -34.09 52.85 12.12
C GLU A 405 -33.42 54.21 12.38
N MET A 406 -32.24 54.48 11.81
CA MET A 406 -31.61 55.80 11.86
C MET A 406 -32.41 56.87 11.10
N PHE A 407 -32.82 56.63 9.86
CA PHE A 407 -33.64 57.60 9.09
C PHE A 407 -34.96 57.92 9.79
N GLY A 408 -35.66 56.90 10.31
CA GLY A 408 -36.91 57.09 11.03
C GLY A 408 -36.76 57.91 12.32
N ASN A 409 -35.65 57.71 13.05
CA ASN A 409 -35.31 58.51 14.23
C ASN A 409 -34.89 59.95 13.89
N VAL A 410 -34.25 60.18 12.74
CA VAL A 410 -33.96 61.54 12.25
C VAL A 410 -35.24 62.26 11.85
N GLY A 411 -36.06 61.66 10.98
CA GLY A 411 -37.34 62.24 10.52
C GLY A 411 -38.25 62.63 11.68
N ARG A 412 -38.53 61.70 12.60
CA ARG A 412 -39.38 62.00 13.78
C ARG A 412 -38.84 63.15 14.63
N ARG A 413 -37.51 63.29 14.72
CA ARG A 413 -36.87 64.38 15.48
C ARG A 413 -36.95 65.73 14.78
N VAL A 414 -36.85 65.75 13.45
CA VAL A 414 -37.05 66.97 12.64
C VAL A 414 -38.52 67.41 12.76
N SER A 415 -39.48 66.52 12.49
CA SER A 415 -40.92 66.85 12.60
C SER A 415 -41.29 67.38 14.00
N ASN A 416 -40.85 66.72 15.07
CA ASN A 416 -41.13 67.19 16.45
C ASN A 416 -40.50 68.55 16.80
N LEU A 417 -39.45 68.98 16.09
CA LEU A 417 -38.88 70.32 16.22
C LEU A 417 -39.66 71.32 15.36
N THR A 418 -39.97 70.96 14.13
CA THR A 418 -40.63 71.82 13.15
C THR A 418 -42.08 72.12 13.51
N ALA A 419 -42.85 71.14 13.99
CA ALA A 419 -44.21 71.37 14.51
C ALA A 419 -44.24 72.37 15.68
N ARG A 420 -43.17 72.45 16.49
CA ARG A 420 -43.02 73.45 17.56
C ARG A 420 -42.58 74.82 17.03
N GLN A 421 -41.85 74.86 15.91
CA GLN A 421 -41.51 76.11 15.22
C GLN A 421 -42.76 76.70 14.57
N LEU A 422 -43.56 75.88 13.88
CA LEU A 422 -44.84 76.28 13.26
C LEU A 422 -45.78 76.93 14.30
N ALA A 423 -46.03 76.23 15.42
CA ALA A 423 -46.88 76.75 16.51
C ALA A 423 -46.33 78.03 17.18
N LEU A 424 -45.03 78.32 17.04
CA LEU A 424 -44.42 79.58 17.48
C LEU A 424 -44.62 80.68 16.43
N ILE A 425 -44.43 80.37 15.14
CA ILE A 425 -44.69 81.28 14.01
C ILE A 425 -46.16 81.71 14.01
N ASP A 426 -47.10 80.76 14.11
CA ASP A 426 -48.54 81.00 14.32
C ASP A 426 -48.81 82.04 15.43
N SER A 427 -48.03 81.98 16.52
CA SER A 427 -48.23 82.81 17.72
C SER A 427 -47.69 84.23 17.57
N VAL A 428 -46.69 84.41 16.69
CA VAL A 428 -46.15 85.73 16.31
C VAL A 428 -47.02 86.37 15.24
N GLU A 429 -47.42 85.61 14.20
CA GLU A 429 -48.31 86.07 13.13
C GLU A 429 -49.62 86.65 13.68
N ARG A 430 -50.29 85.93 14.58
CA ARG A 430 -51.53 86.38 15.24
C ARG A 430 -51.37 87.62 16.14
N GLY A 431 -50.14 88.07 16.39
CA GLY A 431 -49.83 89.29 17.13
C GLY A 431 -49.35 90.46 16.25
N GLU A 432 -49.10 90.21 14.96
CA GLU A 432 -48.48 91.18 14.04
C GLU A 432 -49.51 91.82 13.10
N THR A 433 -49.25 93.06 12.69
CA THR A 433 -50.10 93.83 11.76
C THR A 433 -49.31 94.63 10.72
N ASP A 434 -47.97 94.70 10.81
CA ASP A 434 -47.13 95.24 9.74
C ASP A 434 -47.09 94.27 8.53
N PRO A 435 -47.57 94.67 7.34
CA PRO A 435 -47.58 93.79 6.17
C PRO A 435 -46.19 93.40 5.66
N GLU A 436 -45.14 94.20 5.91
CA GLU A 436 -43.76 93.82 5.57
C GLU A 436 -43.18 92.77 6.52
N VAL A 437 -43.61 92.76 7.79
CA VAL A 437 -43.23 91.70 8.74
C VAL A 437 -44.05 90.44 8.45
N LEU A 438 -45.33 90.59 8.13
CA LEU A 438 -46.22 89.48 7.80
C LEU A 438 -45.76 88.71 6.55
N ASP A 439 -45.34 89.38 5.47
CA ASP A 439 -44.73 88.73 4.29
C ASP A 439 -43.47 87.92 4.66
N ARG A 440 -42.65 88.42 5.60
CA ARG A 440 -41.46 87.70 6.07
C ARG A 440 -41.82 86.51 6.97
N LEU A 441 -42.89 86.61 7.77
CA LEU A 441 -43.41 85.51 8.58
C LEU A 441 -43.98 84.39 7.69
N TYR A 442 -44.79 84.70 6.67
CA TYR A 442 -45.30 83.71 5.70
C TYR A 442 -44.16 82.96 4.98
N ARG A 443 -43.07 83.63 4.61
CA ARG A 443 -41.88 82.97 4.04
C ARG A 443 -41.23 81.99 5.02
N ILE A 444 -41.17 82.33 6.31
CA ILE A 444 -40.61 81.47 7.36
C ILE A 444 -41.55 80.28 7.64
N ASP A 445 -42.86 80.49 7.63
CA ASP A 445 -43.88 79.45 7.73
C ASP A 445 -43.74 78.42 6.60
N HIS A 446 -43.69 78.86 5.33
CA HIS A 446 -43.51 77.95 4.19
C HIS A 446 -42.21 77.13 4.28
N ILE A 447 -41.12 77.69 4.83
CA ILE A 447 -39.88 76.95 5.10
C ILE A 447 -40.10 75.88 6.19
N ALA A 448 -40.89 76.18 7.23
CA ALA A 448 -41.26 75.21 8.26
C ALA A 448 -42.16 74.09 7.70
N VAL A 449 -43.22 74.43 6.95
CA VAL A 449 -44.10 73.42 6.32
C VAL A 449 -43.32 72.49 5.40
N ARG A 450 -42.38 73.03 4.59
CA ARG A 450 -41.49 72.25 3.72
C ARG A 450 -40.52 71.36 4.51
N LEU A 451 -40.00 71.83 5.64
CA LEU A 451 -39.13 71.03 6.52
C LEU A 451 -39.89 69.90 7.23
N GLN A 452 -41.15 70.13 7.61
CA GLN A 452 -42.05 69.11 8.14
C GLN A 452 -42.32 68.03 7.07
N ARG A 453 -42.69 68.44 5.84
CA ARG A 453 -42.92 67.51 4.73
C ARG A 453 -41.69 66.65 4.41
N ASN A 454 -40.49 67.23 4.43
CA ASN A 454 -39.23 66.49 4.28
C ASN A 454 -39.00 65.47 5.40
N ALA A 455 -39.44 65.76 6.63
CA ALA A 455 -39.36 64.83 7.75
C ALA A 455 -40.34 63.66 7.60
N ASP A 456 -41.56 63.93 7.13
CA ASP A 456 -42.58 62.91 6.87
C ASP A 456 -42.16 61.99 5.71
N SER A 457 -41.60 62.57 4.65
CA SER A 457 -40.93 61.83 3.56
C SER A 457 -39.81 60.91 4.08
N LEU A 458 -38.93 61.39 4.98
CA LEU A 458 -37.90 60.53 5.59
C LEU A 458 -38.48 59.43 6.51
N MET A 459 -39.60 59.68 7.18
CA MET A 459 -40.26 58.67 8.03
C MET A 459 -40.90 57.57 7.19
N LEU A 460 -41.62 57.92 6.11
CA LEU A 460 -42.15 56.97 5.14
C LEU A 460 -41.05 56.05 4.57
N LEU A 461 -39.91 56.62 4.23
CA LEU A 461 -38.76 55.89 3.67
C LEU A 461 -38.06 54.96 4.68
N ALA A 462 -38.28 55.18 5.97
CA ALA A 462 -37.89 54.27 7.05
C ALA A 462 -38.96 53.20 7.36
N GLY A 463 -40.04 53.11 6.58
CA GLY A 463 -41.20 52.26 6.85
C GLY A 463 -42.16 52.80 7.92
N ILE A 464 -41.91 54.02 8.42
CA ILE A 464 -42.64 54.61 9.54
C ILE A 464 -43.70 55.59 9.02
N SER A 465 -44.88 55.08 8.67
CA SER A 465 -46.06 55.94 8.47
C SER A 465 -46.89 56.07 9.74
N GLU A 466 -46.88 57.25 10.34
CA GLU A 466 -47.89 57.64 11.33
C GLU A 466 -49.19 57.98 10.58
N THR A 467 -50.02 56.97 10.31
CA THR A 467 -51.34 57.14 9.68
C THR A 467 -52.20 58.02 10.58
N GLY A 468 -52.61 59.19 10.07
CA GLY A 468 -53.27 60.23 10.85
C GLY A 468 -54.60 59.76 11.46
N LEU A 469 -54.58 59.38 12.74
CA LEU A 469 -55.66 58.67 13.47
C LEU A 469 -57.00 59.43 13.61
N ASN A 470 -57.15 60.62 13.01
CA ASN A 470 -58.38 61.41 12.99
C ASN A 470 -58.57 62.11 11.62
N THR A 471 -58.42 61.36 10.53
CA THR A 471 -58.62 61.91 9.17
C THR A 471 -60.05 61.61 8.69
N GLU A 472 -60.79 62.64 8.31
CA GLU A 472 -62.15 62.51 7.74
C GLU A 472 -62.10 62.35 6.20
N PRO A 473 -63.11 61.72 5.55
CA PRO A 473 -63.16 61.60 4.10
C PRO A 473 -63.18 62.97 3.40
N MET A 474 -62.20 63.21 2.54
CA MET A 474 -61.96 64.52 1.94
C MET A 474 -62.22 64.52 0.43
N ARG A 475 -62.86 65.57 -0.07
CA ARG A 475 -63.00 65.84 -1.51
C ARG A 475 -61.63 66.03 -2.16
N LEU A 476 -61.41 65.46 -3.35
CA LEU A 476 -60.15 65.55 -4.08
C LEU A 476 -59.78 67.02 -4.40
N SER A 477 -60.77 67.88 -4.65
CA SER A 477 -60.56 69.33 -4.78
C SER A 477 -59.98 69.98 -3.52
N ASN A 478 -60.30 69.45 -2.33
CA ASN A 478 -59.77 69.93 -1.06
C ASN A 478 -58.40 69.32 -0.75
N ILE A 479 -58.12 68.08 -1.19
CA ILE A 479 -56.79 67.46 -1.09
C ILE A 479 -55.78 68.22 -1.96
N VAL A 480 -56.14 68.58 -3.20
CA VAL A 480 -55.32 69.46 -4.05
C VAL A 480 -55.13 70.83 -3.37
N ARG A 481 -56.16 71.40 -2.74
CA ARG A 481 -56.04 72.66 -1.99
C ARG A 481 -55.12 72.53 -0.76
N ALA A 482 -55.13 71.40 -0.07
CA ALA A 482 -54.24 71.12 1.05
C ALA A 482 -52.78 70.96 0.58
N ALA A 483 -52.55 70.26 -0.53
CA ALA A 483 -51.23 70.12 -1.15
C ALA A 483 -50.69 71.48 -1.66
N LEU A 484 -51.55 72.34 -2.21
CA LEU A 484 -51.20 73.72 -2.58
C LEU A 484 -50.79 74.57 -1.37
N GLY A 485 -51.36 74.31 -0.18
CA GLY A 485 -50.94 74.94 1.07
C GLY A 485 -49.57 74.48 1.59
N GLN A 486 -48.96 73.44 0.99
CA GLN A 486 -47.66 72.88 1.39
C GLN A 486 -46.52 73.21 0.43
N ILE A 487 -46.73 74.14 -0.51
CA ILE A 487 -45.71 74.55 -1.48
C ILE A 487 -45.49 76.06 -1.52
N GLU A 488 -44.25 76.48 -1.74
CA GLU A 488 -43.95 77.86 -2.09
C GLU A 488 -44.44 78.17 -3.51
N GLY A 489 -44.90 79.40 -3.76
CA GLY A 489 -45.33 79.82 -5.10
C GLY A 489 -46.68 79.28 -5.56
N TYR A 490 -47.53 78.75 -4.65
CA TYR A 490 -48.89 78.27 -4.94
C TYR A 490 -49.76 79.24 -5.77
N GLN A 491 -49.49 80.55 -5.67
CA GLN A 491 -50.13 81.62 -6.44
C GLN A 491 -49.96 81.50 -7.96
N ARG A 492 -48.97 80.71 -8.42
CA ARG A 492 -48.73 80.40 -9.84
C ARG A 492 -49.53 79.19 -10.34
N VAL A 493 -50.25 78.50 -9.45
CA VAL A 493 -50.97 77.27 -9.79
C VAL A 493 -52.46 77.55 -9.97
N THR A 494 -53.02 77.17 -11.12
CA THR A 494 -54.44 77.37 -11.44
C THR A 494 -55.19 76.04 -11.39
N PRO A 495 -55.95 75.75 -10.32
CA PRO A 495 -56.72 74.52 -10.21
C PRO A 495 -58.05 74.59 -10.98
N HIS A 496 -58.25 73.66 -11.90
CA HIS A 496 -59.45 73.47 -12.70
C HIS A 496 -60.10 72.13 -12.33
N ALA A 497 -61.38 72.13 -11.95
CA ALA A 497 -62.11 70.91 -11.64
C ALA A 497 -63.26 70.70 -12.63
N GLU A 498 -63.15 69.68 -13.48
CA GLU A 498 -64.24 69.23 -14.36
C GLU A 498 -65.29 68.41 -13.58
N GLY A 499 -64.89 67.87 -12.44
CA GLY A 499 -65.74 67.28 -11.41
C GLY A 499 -64.92 66.99 -10.14
N ASP A 500 -65.59 66.53 -9.09
CA ASP A 500 -64.99 66.31 -7.77
C ASP A 500 -65.48 64.98 -7.18
N VAL A 501 -64.62 64.32 -6.39
CA VAL A 501 -64.85 62.99 -5.81
C VAL A 501 -64.38 62.95 -4.36
N THR A 502 -65.02 62.13 -3.53
CA THR A 502 -64.58 61.91 -2.13
C THR A 502 -63.53 60.82 -2.08
N VAL A 503 -62.43 61.05 -1.36
CA VAL A 503 -61.33 60.10 -1.16
C VAL A 503 -61.47 59.43 0.22
N ALA A 504 -61.11 58.16 0.32
CA ALA A 504 -61.11 57.40 1.58
C ALA A 504 -60.09 57.97 2.58
N PRO A 505 -60.37 58.00 3.90
CA PRO A 505 -59.57 58.74 4.87
C PRO A 505 -58.12 58.25 4.98
N ASP A 506 -57.89 56.93 4.90
CA ASP A 506 -56.59 56.30 5.14
C ASP A 506 -55.48 56.74 4.16
N ILE A 507 -55.86 57.19 2.95
CA ILE A 507 -54.94 57.64 1.90
C ILE A 507 -54.85 59.17 1.80
N VAL A 508 -55.69 59.95 2.50
CA VAL A 508 -55.73 61.43 2.34
C VAL A 508 -54.38 62.08 2.63
N GLY A 509 -53.69 61.67 3.69
CA GLY A 509 -52.36 62.18 4.05
C GLY A 509 -51.30 61.86 3.00
N ASP A 510 -51.19 60.58 2.64
CA ASP A 510 -50.26 60.09 1.61
C ASP A 510 -50.54 60.72 0.23
N LEU A 511 -51.80 60.93 -0.14
CA LEU A 511 -52.17 61.58 -1.40
C LEU A 511 -51.89 63.09 -1.38
N THR A 512 -52.08 63.76 -0.24
CA THR A 512 -51.67 65.16 -0.05
C THR A 512 -50.15 65.29 -0.20
N LEU A 513 -49.38 64.38 0.41
CA LEU A 513 -47.92 64.33 0.31
C LEU A 513 -47.47 64.08 -1.13
N MET A 514 -48.03 63.07 -1.82
CA MET A 514 -47.73 62.76 -3.22
C MET A 514 -48.00 63.97 -4.13
N LEU A 515 -49.14 64.64 -3.95
CA LEU A 515 -49.50 65.81 -4.75
C LEU A 515 -48.62 67.02 -4.41
N ALA A 516 -48.25 67.24 -3.15
CA ALA A 516 -47.36 68.33 -2.76
C ALA A 516 -45.95 68.17 -3.35
N GLU A 517 -45.39 66.96 -3.34
CA GLU A 517 -44.11 66.65 -4.00
C GLU A 517 -44.19 66.90 -5.53
N LEU A 518 -45.26 66.47 -6.21
CA LEU A 518 -45.42 66.69 -7.64
C LEU A 518 -45.67 68.17 -8.00
N LEU A 519 -46.45 68.90 -7.20
CA LEU A 519 -46.75 70.31 -7.40
C LEU A 519 -45.53 71.20 -7.15
N GLU A 520 -44.71 70.92 -6.12
CA GLU A 520 -43.46 71.67 -5.90
C GLU A 520 -42.51 71.48 -7.07
N ASN A 521 -42.33 70.24 -7.55
CA ASN A 521 -41.49 69.97 -8.73
C ASN A 521 -41.98 70.75 -9.96
N ALA A 522 -43.29 70.74 -10.24
CA ALA A 522 -43.87 71.51 -11.35
C ALA A 522 -43.60 73.03 -11.19
N VAL A 523 -43.83 73.60 -10.00
CA VAL A 523 -43.61 75.04 -9.74
C VAL A 523 -42.12 75.42 -9.80
N MET A 524 -41.22 74.54 -9.35
CA MET A 524 -39.77 74.76 -9.34
C MET A 524 -39.14 74.70 -10.74
N PHE A 525 -39.62 73.82 -11.64
CA PHE A 525 -39.05 73.67 -12.99
C PHE A 525 -39.73 74.55 -14.06
N SER A 526 -40.91 75.11 -13.77
CA SER A 526 -41.60 76.08 -14.64
C SER A 526 -41.07 77.51 -14.38
N PRO A 527 -40.62 78.28 -15.40
CA PRO A 527 -40.15 79.66 -15.25
C PRO A 527 -41.17 80.60 -14.59
N ALA A 528 -40.69 81.64 -13.87
CA ALA A 528 -41.55 82.55 -13.11
C ALA A 528 -42.62 83.31 -13.93
N THR A 529 -42.47 83.40 -15.26
CA THR A 529 -43.46 83.97 -16.20
C THR A 529 -44.50 82.97 -16.71
N SER A 530 -44.42 81.70 -16.29
CA SER A 530 -45.38 80.63 -16.60
C SER A 530 -46.12 80.18 -15.33
N GLY A 531 -47.42 79.89 -15.49
CA GLY A 531 -48.21 79.21 -14.48
C GLY A 531 -48.15 77.69 -14.64
N VAL A 532 -48.62 76.99 -13.62
CA VAL A 532 -48.85 75.53 -13.63
C VAL A 532 -50.36 75.31 -13.59
N GLU A 533 -50.89 74.41 -14.41
CA GLU A 533 -52.32 74.04 -14.36
C GLU A 533 -52.51 72.71 -13.62
N VAL A 534 -53.61 72.59 -12.88
CA VAL A 534 -53.98 71.32 -12.21
C VAL A 534 -55.40 70.97 -12.59
N VAL A 535 -55.58 69.95 -13.42
CA VAL A 535 -56.89 69.53 -13.92
C VAL A 535 -57.36 68.28 -13.16
N LEU A 536 -58.53 68.37 -12.51
CA LEU A 536 -59.18 67.27 -11.81
C LEU A 536 -60.30 66.71 -12.68
N ARG A 537 -60.23 65.41 -13.01
CA ARG A 537 -61.23 64.71 -13.83
C ARG A 537 -61.76 63.45 -13.13
N PRO A 538 -63.08 63.34 -12.84
CA PRO A 538 -63.67 62.06 -12.42
C PRO A 538 -63.66 61.08 -13.59
N ARG A 539 -63.35 59.80 -13.35
CA ARG A 539 -63.19 58.79 -14.40
C ARG A 539 -63.96 57.52 -14.07
N HIS A 540 -64.59 56.93 -15.09
CA HIS A 540 -65.30 55.66 -14.96
C HIS A 540 -64.34 54.53 -15.36
N GLY A 541 -63.98 53.65 -14.42
CA GLY A 541 -63.07 52.52 -14.67
C GLY A 541 -62.27 52.08 -13.44
N SER A 542 -61.10 51.48 -13.70
CA SER A 542 -60.11 51.11 -12.67
C SER A 542 -59.52 52.33 -11.97
N ALA A 543 -59.08 53.33 -12.74
CA ALA A 543 -58.85 54.68 -12.26
C ALA A 543 -60.19 55.39 -12.10
N GLY A 544 -60.56 55.75 -10.86
CA GLY A 544 -61.80 56.44 -10.52
C GLY A 544 -61.70 57.97 -10.59
N ALA A 545 -60.47 58.50 -10.53
CA ALA A 545 -60.19 59.92 -10.77
C ALA A 545 -58.79 60.10 -11.37
N LEU A 546 -58.60 61.24 -12.03
CA LEU A 546 -57.36 61.69 -12.62
C LEU A 546 -57.02 63.08 -12.09
N VAL A 547 -55.76 63.30 -11.72
CA VAL A 547 -55.19 64.64 -11.49
C VAL A 547 -54.05 64.82 -12.48
N GLU A 548 -54.17 65.79 -13.37
CA GLU A 548 -53.15 66.16 -14.35
C GLU A 548 -52.50 67.48 -13.91
N ILE A 549 -51.24 67.41 -13.48
CA ILE A 549 -50.42 68.59 -13.12
C ILE A 549 -49.58 68.94 -14.34
N ILE A 550 -49.84 70.09 -14.95
CA ILE A 550 -49.28 70.52 -16.23
C ILE A 550 -48.26 71.65 -15.98
N ASP A 551 -46.97 71.30 -16.04
CA ASP A 551 -45.85 72.25 -16.08
C ASP A 551 -45.55 72.65 -17.54
N HIS A 552 -45.07 73.89 -17.73
CA HIS A 552 -44.71 74.50 -19.01
C HIS A 552 -43.23 74.93 -19.09
N GLY A 553 -42.38 74.35 -18.24
CA GLY A 553 -40.96 74.65 -18.14
C GLY A 553 -40.06 73.96 -19.15
N LEU A 554 -38.80 73.74 -18.74
CA LEU A 554 -37.75 73.20 -19.60
C LEU A 554 -38.05 71.76 -20.08
N GLY A 555 -38.82 71.01 -19.30
CA GLY A 555 -39.16 69.62 -19.58
C GLY A 555 -37.98 68.64 -19.42
N LEU A 556 -38.23 67.36 -19.74
CA LEU A 556 -37.23 66.29 -19.69
C LEU A 556 -36.89 65.76 -21.10
N SER A 557 -35.67 65.24 -21.26
CA SER A 557 -35.29 64.45 -22.44
C SER A 557 -36.09 63.13 -22.48
N PRO A 558 -36.31 62.50 -23.65
CA PRO A 558 -37.05 61.25 -23.73
C PRO A 558 -36.44 60.14 -22.85
N GLU A 559 -35.12 60.12 -22.74
CA GLU A 559 -34.34 59.14 -21.97
C GLU A 559 -34.54 59.38 -20.47
N ARG A 560 -34.40 60.62 -20.00
CA ARG A 560 -34.67 60.98 -18.60
C ARG A 560 -36.13 60.79 -18.20
N LEU A 561 -37.07 61.10 -19.09
CA LEU A 561 -38.50 60.87 -18.86
C LEU A 561 -38.78 59.36 -18.75
N ALA A 562 -38.11 58.52 -19.55
CA ALA A 562 -38.22 57.06 -19.45
C ALA A 562 -37.54 56.51 -18.17
N GLU A 563 -36.37 57.02 -17.78
CA GLU A 563 -35.68 56.67 -16.54
C GLU A 563 -36.55 56.97 -15.30
N GLU A 564 -37.12 58.17 -15.20
CA GLU A 564 -37.94 58.55 -14.04
C GLU A 564 -39.29 57.82 -14.00
N ASN A 565 -39.98 57.62 -15.13
CA ASN A 565 -41.14 56.71 -15.17
C ASN A 565 -40.77 55.28 -14.74
N ALA A 566 -39.61 54.79 -15.20
CA ALA A 566 -39.11 53.47 -14.78
C ALA A 566 -38.70 53.44 -13.29
N ARG A 567 -38.43 54.58 -12.64
CA ARG A 567 -38.15 54.69 -11.19
C ARG A 567 -39.41 54.73 -10.32
N LEU A 568 -40.49 55.35 -10.82
CA LEU A 568 -41.80 55.27 -10.18
C LEU A 568 -42.27 53.81 -10.09
N ILE A 569 -42.08 53.04 -11.18
CA ILE A 569 -42.54 51.65 -11.28
C ILE A 569 -41.57 50.66 -10.59
N ARG A 570 -40.25 50.76 -10.78
CA ARG A 570 -39.29 49.80 -10.20
C ARG A 570 -39.02 50.09 -8.72
N ARG A 571 -38.81 49.03 -7.92
CA ARG A 571 -38.25 49.13 -6.56
C ARG A 571 -36.74 49.41 -6.61
N GLU A 572 -36.33 50.62 -7.02
CA GLU A 572 -34.95 51.07 -6.77
C GLU A 572 -34.73 51.27 -5.25
N ARG A 573 -33.50 51.05 -4.77
CA ARG A 573 -33.15 51.11 -3.34
C ARG A 573 -32.57 52.46 -2.95
N LEU A 574 -32.83 52.90 -1.72
CA LEU A 574 -32.35 54.17 -1.15
C LEU A 574 -30.81 54.31 -1.09
N ASP A 575 -30.09 53.19 -0.99
CA ASP A 575 -28.62 53.10 -0.88
C ASP A 575 -27.82 53.84 -1.99
N LEU A 576 -28.47 54.30 -3.06
CA LEU A 576 -27.85 54.89 -4.25
C LEU A 576 -28.40 56.28 -4.65
N ALA A 577 -29.34 56.85 -3.89
CA ALA A 577 -29.99 58.13 -4.23
C ALA A 577 -29.32 59.34 -3.54
N PRO A 578 -28.89 60.38 -4.28
CA PRO A 578 -28.55 61.67 -3.68
C PRO A 578 -29.77 62.28 -2.97
N THR A 579 -29.56 62.90 -1.82
CA THR A 579 -30.61 63.53 -0.98
C THR A 579 -31.36 64.69 -1.66
N GLU A 580 -30.91 65.12 -2.83
CA GLU A 580 -31.50 66.19 -3.64
C GLU A 580 -32.70 65.71 -4.50
N VAL A 581 -32.94 64.40 -4.61
CA VAL A 581 -34.00 63.82 -5.49
C VAL A 581 -34.99 62.95 -4.70
N LEU A 582 -35.42 63.43 -3.52
CA LEU A 582 -36.30 62.67 -2.63
C LEU A 582 -37.75 62.53 -3.14
N GLY A 583 -38.30 63.59 -3.75
CA GLY A 583 -39.74 63.70 -4.05
C GLY A 583 -40.28 62.62 -4.99
N LEU A 584 -39.65 62.39 -6.15
CA LEU A 584 -40.09 61.34 -7.08
C LEU A 584 -39.92 59.93 -6.50
N PHE A 585 -38.95 59.72 -5.60
CA PHE A 585 -38.79 58.44 -4.90
C PHE A 585 -39.94 58.19 -3.91
N VAL A 586 -40.35 59.23 -3.17
CA VAL A 586 -41.55 59.22 -2.30
C VAL A 586 -42.82 58.96 -3.11
N VAL A 587 -43.01 59.67 -4.22
CA VAL A 587 -44.15 59.44 -5.15
C VAL A 587 -44.17 58.00 -5.66
N GLY A 588 -43.02 57.43 -6.05
CA GLY A 588 -42.91 56.02 -6.45
C GLY A 588 -43.22 55.03 -5.32
N GLY A 589 -42.78 55.32 -4.09
CA GLY A 589 -43.12 54.52 -2.91
C GLY A 589 -44.62 54.50 -2.63
N LEU A 590 -45.26 55.67 -2.62
CA LEU A 590 -46.70 55.85 -2.39
C LEU A 590 -47.56 55.28 -3.53
N SER A 591 -47.11 55.44 -4.78
CA SER A 591 -47.70 54.82 -5.98
C SER A 591 -47.81 53.30 -5.80
N ARG A 592 -46.69 52.65 -5.46
CA ARG A 592 -46.65 51.19 -5.24
C ARG A 592 -47.43 50.75 -4.00
N ARG A 593 -47.44 51.55 -2.93
CA ARG A 593 -48.19 51.26 -1.68
C ARG A 593 -49.70 51.18 -1.90
N TRP A 594 -50.26 52.14 -2.65
CA TRP A 594 -51.71 52.30 -2.78
C TRP A 594 -52.29 51.86 -4.13
N GLY A 595 -51.43 51.47 -5.08
CA GLY A 595 -51.82 51.13 -6.44
C GLY A 595 -52.16 52.34 -7.32
N ILE A 596 -51.75 53.55 -6.92
CA ILE A 596 -51.90 54.77 -7.73
C ILE A 596 -50.93 54.69 -8.90
N GLU A 597 -51.43 54.75 -10.13
CA GLU A 597 -50.59 54.87 -11.32
C GLU A 597 -50.16 56.34 -11.50
N VAL A 598 -48.85 56.59 -11.57
CA VAL A 598 -48.28 57.92 -11.81
C VAL A 598 -47.41 57.87 -13.05
N VAL A 599 -47.73 58.70 -14.04
CA VAL A 599 -47.03 58.75 -15.34
C VAL A 599 -46.61 60.19 -15.66
N LEU A 600 -45.33 60.37 -15.96
CA LEU A 600 -44.76 61.63 -16.45
C LEU A 600 -44.76 61.62 -17.98
N SER A 601 -45.45 62.57 -18.60
CA SER A 601 -45.50 62.76 -20.05
C SER A 601 -44.99 64.14 -20.44
N ARG A 602 -44.64 64.37 -21.70
CA ARG A 602 -44.22 65.70 -22.18
C ARG A 602 -45.44 66.59 -22.44
N THR A 603 -45.48 67.76 -21.82
CA THR A 603 -46.51 68.78 -22.07
C THR A 603 -46.39 69.33 -23.50
N PRO A 604 -47.51 69.48 -24.26
CA PRO A 604 -47.49 70.15 -25.55
C PRO A 604 -46.99 71.60 -25.45
N GLY A 605 -45.98 71.95 -26.25
CA GLY A 605 -45.34 73.28 -26.26
C GLY A 605 -44.12 73.44 -25.36
N GLY A 606 -43.92 72.56 -24.38
CA GLY A 606 -42.82 72.61 -23.40
C GLY A 606 -43.31 72.19 -22.01
N GLY A 607 -42.42 71.61 -21.20
CA GLY A 607 -42.69 71.11 -19.84
C GLY A 607 -43.04 69.62 -19.72
N VAL A 608 -43.43 69.20 -18.52
CA VAL A 608 -43.88 67.85 -18.12
C VAL A 608 -45.29 67.91 -17.55
N THR A 609 -46.14 66.98 -17.99
CA THR A 609 -47.44 66.71 -17.38
C THR A 609 -47.33 65.46 -16.51
N ALA A 610 -47.50 65.62 -15.20
CA ALA A 610 -47.61 64.50 -14.26
C ALA A 610 -49.07 64.07 -14.13
N THR A 611 -49.36 62.85 -14.56
CA THR A 611 -50.70 62.25 -14.54
C THR A 611 -50.80 61.29 -13.35
N VAL A 612 -51.67 61.60 -12.40
CA VAL A 612 -51.93 60.78 -11.20
C VAL A 612 -53.31 60.14 -11.33
N ALA A 613 -53.37 58.82 -11.49
CA ALA A 613 -54.60 58.06 -11.62
C ALA A 613 -54.94 57.35 -10.30
N VAL A 614 -55.92 57.90 -9.58
CA VAL A 614 -56.37 57.38 -8.28
C VAL A 614 -57.32 56.19 -8.49
N PRO A 615 -57.04 55.00 -7.94
CA PRO A 615 -57.91 53.83 -8.12
C PRO A 615 -59.30 54.03 -7.51
N SER A 616 -60.32 53.48 -8.16
CA SER A 616 -61.70 53.57 -7.66
C SER A 616 -61.93 52.87 -6.32
N SER A 617 -61.03 51.97 -5.90
CA SER A 617 -61.01 51.38 -4.55
C SER A 617 -60.64 52.36 -3.43
N GLN A 618 -60.04 53.50 -3.75
CA GLN A 618 -59.62 54.54 -2.80
C GLN A 618 -60.62 55.73 -2.74
N LEU A 619 -61.78 55.60 -3.40
CA LEU A 619 -62.78 56.66 -3.52
C LEU A 619 -64.13 56.24 -2.92
N LEU A 620 -64.90 57.20 -2.42
CA LEU A 620 -66.21 57.00 -1.82
C LEU A 620 -67.32 57.64 -2.67
N LEU A 621 -68.42 56.90 -2.88
CA LEU A 621 -69.58 57.30 -3.71
C LEU A 621 -70.51 58.32 -3.03
N THR A 622 -70.06 59.08 -2.02
CA THR A 622 -70.94 59.93 -1.20
C THR A 622 -70.32 61.30 -0.92
N ASP A 623 -71.14 62.34 -1.01
CA ASP A 623 -70.76 63.72 -0.68
C ASP A 623 -70.62 63.88 0.85
N PRO A 624 -69.46 64.31 1.39
CA PRO A 624 -69.27 64.48 2.84
C PRO A 624 -70.28 65.44 3.49
N ALA A 625 -70.92 66.34 2.71
CA ALA A 625 -72.00 67.19 3.20
C ALA A 625 -73.20 66.42 3.78
N GLN A 626 -73.43 65.15 3.38
CA GLN A 626 -74.47 64.29 3.97
C GLN A 626 -73.97 63.45 5.15
N ALA A 627 -72.67 63.20 5.27
CA ALA A 627 -72.10 62.43 6.39
C ALA A 627 -72.16 63.23 7.70
N ALA A 628 -71.82 64.53 7.65
CA ALA A 628 -71.87 65.43 8.80
C ALA A 628 -73.29 65.59 9.42
N ALA A 629 -74.34 65.24 8.67
CA ALA A 629 -75.72 65.26 9.15
C ALA A 629 -76.12 64.07 10.05
N ARG A 630 -75.18 63.16 10.40
CA ARG A 630 -75.40 62.00 11.27
C ARG A 630 -74.41 61.86 12.43
N ALA A 631 -74.03 62.97 13.05
CA ALA A 631 -73.41 62.94 14.39
C ALA A 631 -74.49 62.81 15.50
N PRO A 632 -74.35 61.92 16.49
CA PRO A 632 -75.26 61.86 17.63
C PRO A 632 -75.04 63.03 18.59
N HIS A 633 -76.12 63.62 19.10
CA HIS A 633 -76.04 64.72 20.09
C HIS A 633 -75.40 64.25 21.40
N ILE A 634 -74.28 64.89 21.78
CA ILE A 634 -73.73 64.85 23.14
C ILE A 634 -74.20 66.09 23.90
N LEU A 635 -74.74 65.89 25.11
CA LEU A 635 -75.20 66.98 25.98
C LEU A 635 -74.03 67.63 26.74
N PRO A 636 -74.06 68.96 26.98
CA PRO A 636 -72.99 69.66 27.69
C PRO A 636 -73.08 69.48 29.21
N PRO A 637 -71.95 69.29 29.93
CA PRO A 637 -71.92 69.34 31.39
C PRO A 637 -72.04 70.78 31.90
N ALA A 638 -72.85 70.98 32.95
CA ALA A 638 -72.99 72.28 33.60
C ALA A 638 -71.86 72.53 34.63
N ARG A 639 -71.52 73.81 34.82
CA ARG A 639 -70.49 74.29 35.77
C ARG A 639 -70.87 74.02 37.23
N HIS A 640 -69.87 73.87 38.10
CA HIS A 640 -69.82 74.48 39.44
C HIS A 640 -68.34 74.68 39.84
N SER A 641 -68.05 75.59 40.79
CA SER A 641 -66.73 76.20 40.95
C SER A 641 -66.18 76.15 42.39
N ALA A 642 -64.85 76.09 42.50
CA ALA A 642 -63.98 76.54 43.60
C ALA A 642 -64.14 75.91 45.01
N GLY A 643 -63.01 75.51 45.61
CA GLY A 643 -62.98 74.95 46.97
C GLY A 643 -61.60 74.55 47.51
N SER A 644 -60.75 75.55 47.78
CA SER A 644 -59.66 75.53 48.79
C SER A 644 -58.44 74.59 48.64
N GLU A 645 -57.24 75.20 48.65
CA GLU A 645 -55.98 74.63 49.17
C GLU A 645 -56.06 74.36 50.71
N PRO A 646 -55.14 73.59 51.37
CA PRO A 646 -53.70 73.53 51.10
C PRO A 646 -52.94 72.18 51.25
N ARG A 647 -51.68 72.24 50.79
CA ARG A 647 -50.51 71.34 50.95
C ARG A 647 -49.94 71.35 52.39
N PRO A 648 -49.06 70.41 52.89
CA PRO A 648 -48.53 69.14 52.34
C PRO A 648 -48.64 67.86 53.25
N ALA A 649 -48.61 66.67 52.63
CA ALA A 649 -48.03 65.42 53.18
C ALA A 649 -47.48 64.58 52.00
N ARG A 650 -46.20 64.20 51.96
CA ARG A 650 -45.50 63.06 52.59
C ARG A 650 -45.83 61.70 51.92
N VAL A 651 -44.77 60.99 51.51
CA VAL A 651 -44.82 59.70 50.80
C VAL A 651 -44.84 58.53 51.78
N GLU A 652 -45.76 57.58 51.57
CA GLU A 652 -45.78 56.19 52.05
C GLU A 652 -46.53 55.36 50.98
N SER A 653 -45.97 54.28 50.42
CA SER A 653 -45.69 52.94 50.98
C SER A 653 -46.96 52.04 51.09
N PRO A 654 -46.89 50.75 50.70
CA PRO A 654 -48.07 49.90 50.50
C PRO A 654 -48.51 49.12 51.77
N PRO A 655 -49.78 48.66 51.84
CA PRO A 655 -50.28 47.87 52.97
C PRO A 655 -50.18 46.34 52.76
N GLY A 656 -49.72 45.63 53.80
CA GLY A 656 -50.11 44.24 54.10
C GLY A 656 -51.34 44.21 55.04
N PRO A 657 -51.46 43.33 56.07
CA PRO A 657 -50.42 42.43 56.63
C PRO A 657 -50.86 41.03 57.18
N SER A 658 -49.84 40.20 57.50
CA SER A 658 -49.72 39.21 58.63
C SER A 658 -50.65 37.98 58.81
N GLY A 659 -50.07 36.82 59.21
CA GLY A 659 -50.85 35.56 59.45
C GLY A 659 -50.30 34.37 60.29
N LEU A 660 -48.97 34.18 60.55
CA LEU A 660 -48.37 33.16 61.48
C LEU A 660 -48.45 31.64 61.10
N PRO A 661 -47.75 30.66 61.76
CA PRO A 661 -46.37 30.63 62.35
C PRO A 661 -45.52 29.30 62.24
N ARG A 662 -44.20 29.36 62.55
CA ARG A 662 -43.28 28.31 63.17
C ARG A 662 -42.92 27.03 62.34
N ARG A 663 -41.66 26.54 62.18
CA ARG A 663 -40.56 26.29 63.15
C ARG A 663 -39.22 25.80 62.48
N ILE A 664 -38.09 26.01 63.17
CA ILE A 664 -36.63 25.70 62.95
C ILE A 664 -36.30 24.20 63.24
N PRO A 665 -35.29 23.46 62.63
CA PRO A 665 -33.81 23.71 62.69
C PRO A 665 -32.96 23.27 61.45
N ALA A 666 -31.62 23.42 61.33
CA ALA A 666 -30.49 23.99 62.12
C ALA A 666 -29.46 24.66 61.15
N ARG A 667 -28.65 25.70 61.46
CA ARG A 667 -27.32 25.72 62.15
C ARG A 667 -26.34 24.56 61.83
N SER A 668 -25.00 24.74 61.71
CA SER A 668 -24.08 25.90 61.50
C SER A 668 -22.62 25.40 61.53
N ARG A 669 -21.69 25.85 60.65
CA ARG A 669 -20.53 26.77 60.88
C ARG A 669 -19.45 26.37 59.84
N GLY A 670 -18.79 27.25 59.08
CA GLY A 670 -17.64 28.11 59.46
C GLY A 670 -16.32 27.31 59.43
N GLU A 671 -15.14 27.82 59.08
CA GLU A 671 -14.62 29.15 58.66
C GLU A 671 -13.46 28.86 57.63
N ASP A 672 -12.78 29.78 56.92
CA ASP A 672 -12.51 31.21 57.14
C ASP A 672 -12.22 32.00 55.82
N SER A 673 -11.75 33.26 55.91
CA SER A 673 -11.58 34.26 54.83
C SER A 673 -10.24 35.03 54.93
N PRO A 674 -9.97 36.18 54.24
CA PRO A 674 -10.13 36.54 52.81
C PRO A 674 -8.89 37.27 52.20
N GLY A 675 -8.96 37.67 50.91
CA GLY A 675 -8.16 38.77 50.31
C GLY A 675 -8.24 38.77 48.77
N HIS A 676 -8.81 39.73 48.03
CA HIS A 676 -8.59 41.20 47.91
C HIS A 676 -7.17 41.59 47.41
N ALA A 677 -6.97 42.48 46.42
CA ALA A 677 -7.86 43.06 45.38
C ALA A 677 -7.02 43.86 44.33
N ARG A 678 -7.64 44.27 43.21
CA ARG A 678 -7.16 45.25 42.16
C ARG A 678 -6.11 44.68 41.16
N ARG A 679 -6.10 44.98 39.84
CA ARG A 679 -6.44 46.17 38.99
C ARG A 679 -5.28 47.19 38.93
N ALA A 680 -4.69 47.56 37.78
CA ALA A 680 -4.90 47.19 36.36
C ALA A 680 -3.65 47.43 35.47
N GLU A 681 -3.74 47.01 34.21
CA GLU A 681 -3.03 47.52 33.01
C GLU A 681 -3.11 49.06 32.84
N PRO A 682 -2.30 49.76 31.98
CA PRO A 682 -1.86 49.26 30.65
C PRO A 682 -0.50 49.72 30.03
N ALA A 683 -0.19 49.07 28.88
CA ALA A 683 0.34 49.64 27.62
C ALA A 683 1.85 49.98 27.38
N ARG A 684 2.37 49.27 26.35
CA ARG A 684 3.18 49.72 25.17
C ARG A 684 4.73 49.67 25.14
N ASP A 685 5.18 48.84 24.18
CA ASP A 685 6.11 49.07 23.06
C ASP A 685 7.54 49.62 23.29
N THR A 686 8.54 48.84 22.84
CA THR A 686 9.56 49.31 21.88
C THR A 686 10.27 48.15 21.15
N LEU A 687 10.84 48.46 19.97
CA LEU A 687 11.48 47.55 19.01
C LEU A 687 12.92 47.16 19.40
N GLY A 688 13.53 46.17 18.72
CA GLY A 688 15.01 46.09 18.66
C GLY A 688 15.64 44.75 18.21
N GLU A 689 16.08 44.68 16.96
CA GLU A 689 16.90 43.61 16.34
C GLU A 689 18.22 43.23 17.06
N GLY A 690 18.73 42.02 16.76
CA GLY A 690 20.12 41.62 17.00
C GLY A 690 20.37 40.12 16.78
N ALA A 691 21.40 39.74 16.01
CA ALA A 691 21.70 38.34 15.64
C ALA A 691 23.20 38.02 15.73
N MET A 692 23.55 36.72 15.73
CA MET A 692 24.79 36.05 15.23
C MET A 692 25.42 34.98 16.16
N ALA A 693 26.27 34.14 15.55
CA ALA A 693 27.37 33.35 16.13
C ALA A 693 27.11 31.99 16.83
N HIS A 694 27.00 30.94 16.02
CA HIS A 694 27.67 29.64 16.25
C HIS A 694 29.22 29.82 16.13
N PRO A 695 30.10 28.96 16.73
CA PRO A 695 30.31 27.59 16.19
C PRO A 695 30.85 26.46 17.12
N ALA A 696 30.67 25.23 16.62
CA ALA A 696 31.56 24.04 16.67
C ALA A 696 32.13 23.45 17.99
N GLY A 697 32.13 22.10 18.06
CA GLY A 697 33.09 21.33 18.89
C GLY A 697 32.51 20.17 19.69
N GLY A 698 32.80 18.93 19.27
CA GLY A 698 32.78 17.73 20.14
C GLY A 698 34.18 17.06 20.14
N PRO A 699 34.36 15.80 20.58
CA PRO A 699 33.35 14.88 21.14
C PRO A 699 33.79 14.06 22.39
N GLY A 700 32.81 13.41 23.05
CA GLY A 700 32.96 12.06 23.63
C GLY A 700 33.44 11.90 25.09
N GLY A 701 32.90 10.87 25.78
CA GLY A 701 33.56 10.21 26.92
C GLY A 701 32.74 10.01 28.21
N SER A 702 32.80 8.77 28.73
CA SER A 702 32.76 8.41 30.17
C SER A 702 31.43 8.38 30.99
N ARG A 703 31.19 7.19 31.55
CA ARG A 703 30.32 6.82 32.71
C ARG A 703 31.20 6.71 33.99
N PRO A 704 30.72 6.29 35.17
CA PRO A 704 29.46 6.59 35.91
C PRO A 704 29.68 6.83 37.44
N ARG A 705 28.62 7.20 38.19
CA ARG A 705 28.24 6.80 39.59
C ARG A 705 27.02 7.64 40.04
N GLN A 706 25.95 7.11 40.67
CA GLN A 706 25.78 6.50 42.00
C GLN A 706 25.92 7.54 43.14
N GLY A 707 24.92 7.80 43.99
CA GLY A 707 23.54 7.31 44.06
C GLY A 707 22.76 7.95 45.24
N GLY A 708 21.47 7.63 45.44
CA GLY A 708 20.70 8.16 46.57
C GLY A 708 19.20 7.79 46.60
N ASP A 709 18.86 6.78 47.42
CA ASP A 709 17.53 6.52 48.01
C ASP A 709 17.25 7.51 49.18
N PRO A 710 16.05 7.55 49.84
CA PRO A 710 14.88 6.64 49.77
C PRO A 710 13.49 7.34 49.66
N GLY A 711 12.38 6.57 49.68
CA GLY A 711 11.05 7.14 49.94
C GLY A 711 9.81 6.22 49.89
N THR A 712 9.48 5.55 51.00
CA THR A 712 8.10 5.33 51.54
C THR A 712 6.94 4.99 50.56
N SER A 713 6.51 3.72 50.42
CA SER A 713 5.52 3.01 51.27
C SER A 713 4.07 3.54 51.28
N VAL A 714 3.11 2.72 50.79
CA VAL A 714 1.76 2.37 51.32
C VAL A 714 1.24 1.24 50.37
N ASN A 715 0.91 -0.01 50.72
CA ASN A 715 0.17 -0.64 51.84
C ASN A 715 -1.37 -0.56 51.68
N THR A 716 -2.07 -1.60 51.21
CA THR A 716 -2.62 -2.71 52.03
C THR A 716 -3.27 -3.75 51.08
N GLY A 717 -3.36 -5.04 51.42
CA GLY A 717 -4.56 -5.66 52.02
C GLY A 717 -5.49 -6.29 50.95
N VAL A 718 -6.10 -7.47 51.08
CA VAL A 718 -6.35 -8.38 52.22
C VAL A 718 -6.11 -9.84 51.77
N GLY A 719 -5.85 -10.76 52.70
CA GLY A 719 -5.51 -12.17 52.41
C GLY A 719 -6.68 -13.18 52.46
N PRO A 720 -6.54 -14.36 53.13
CA PRO A 720 -6.69 -15.64 52.41
C PRO A 720 -7.66 -16.66 53.08
N ARG A 721 -7.97 -17.78 52.39
CA ARG A 721 -8.15 -19.11 53.06
C ARG A 721 -8.21 -20.37 52.17
N HIS A 722 -7.53 -21.37 52.70
CA HIS A 722 -7.50 -22.83 52.50
C HIS A 722 -8.77 -23.63 52.10
N ALA A 723 -8.50 -24.66 51.27
CA ALA A 723 -8.77 -26.10 51.49
C ALA A 723 -10.15 -26.78 51.22
N ALA A 724 -10.09 -27.70 50.23
CA ALA A 724 -10.39 -29.15 50.30
C ALA A 724 -11.81 -29.70 50.62
N GLY A 725 -12.32 -30.53 49.68
CA GLY A 725 -12.60 -31.94 49.99
C GLY A 725 -14.00 -32.51 49.68
N ARG A 726 -14.06 -33.51 48.77
CA ARG A 726 -15.19 -34.44 48.46
C ARG A 726 -16.49 -33.78 47.92
N GLY A 727 -17.35 -34.46 47.16
CA GLY A 727 -17.20 -35.77 46.48
C GLY A 727 -18.54 -36.49 46.25
N VAL A 728 -18.67 -37.16 45.09
CA VAL A 728 -19.73 -38.13 44.69
C VAL A 728 -21.15 -37.58 44.41
N ALA A 729 -21.57 -37.68 43.13
CA ALA A 729 -22.90 -38.15 42.72
C ALA A 729 -22.94 -38.47 41.20
N ASP A 730 -23.59 -39.58 40.86
CA ASP A 730 -23.89 -40.11 39.51
C ASP A 730 -24.92 -39.25 38.71
N GLY A 731 -25.13 -39.40 37.40
CA GLY A 731 -24.47 -40.25 36.39
C GLY A 731 -25.33 -40.52 35.13
N VAL A 732 -24.81 -41.34 34.20
CA VAL A 732 -25.49 -42.04 33.06
C VAL A 732 -25.88 -41.23 31.79
N GLY A 733 -25.53 -41.78 30.60
CA GLY A 733 -25.96 -41.34 29.24
C GLY A 733 -24.79 -41.21 28.23
N VAL A 734 -24.25 -42.29 27.62
CA VAL A 734 -24.72 -42.98 26.37
C VAL A 734 -24.72 -42.03 25.14
N ALA A 735 -23.97 -42.23 24.03
CA ALA A 735 -23.04 -43.27 23.51
C ALA A 735 -21.97 -42.58 22.58
N GLY A 736 -20.95 -43.18 21.95
CA GLY A 736 -20.37 -44.53 21.97
C GLY A 736 -19.52 -44.84 20.69
N GLY A 737 -18.34 -45.48 20.83
CA GLY A 737 -17.50 -46.09 19.77
C GLY A 737 -16.73 -45.13 18.83
N PHE A 738 -15.57 -45.45 18.22
CA PHE A 738 -14.60 -46.58 18.24
C PHE A 738 -13.19 -45.96 17.96
N GLY A 739 -12.01 -46.60 18.13
CA GLY A 739 -11.64 -47.92 18.66
C GLY A 739 -10.28 -48.42 18.08
N SER A 740 -9.36 -48.92 18.92
CA SER A 740 -8.12 -49.69 18.60
C SER A 740 -7.30 -49.88 19.89
N ARG A 741 -6.49 -50.92 20.11
CA ARG A 741 -6.30 -52.26 19.49
C ARG A 741 -5.79 -53.22 20.61
N PRO A 742 -5.84 -54.56 20.46
CA PRO A 742 -5.67 -55.50 21.57
C PRO A 742 -4.22 -55.87 21.88
N GLY A 743 -3.99 -56.43 23.07
CA GLY A 743 -2.80 -57.20 23.41
C GLY A 743 -3.15 -58.66 23.76
N SER A 744 -2.12 -59.48 23.96
CA SER A 744 -2.22 -60.84 24.54
C SER A 744 -0.93 -61.13 25.30
N GLY A 745 -1.00 -61.90 26.39
CA GLY A 745 0.15 -62.25 27.24
C GLY A 745 0.13 -63.71 27.66
N ALA A 746 1.19 -64.15 28.36
CA ALA A 746 1.27 -65.47 28.99
C ALA A 746 2.24 -65.44 30.19
N ASP A 747 1.87 -66.09 31.29
CA ASP A 747 2.68 -66.24 32.51
C ASP A 747 3.79 -67.30 32.39
N ARG A 748 4.90 -67.06 33.12
CA ARG A 748 5.49 -68.01 34.10
C ARG A 748 6.82 -67.53 34.72
N GLY A 749 7.11 -67.99 35.95
CA GLY A 749 8.48 -68.25 36.41
C GLY A 749 9.03 -67.35 37.53
N SER A 750 8.90 -67.77 38.78
CA SER A 750 9.47 -67.10 39.97
C SER A 750 10.92 -67.52 40.26
N ALA A 751 11.77 -66.60 40.72
CA ALA A 751 12.48 -66.65 42.03
C ALA A 751 13.90 -66.00 42.04
N ALA A 752 14.12 -65.06 42.99
CA ALA A 752 15.39 -64.66 43.65
C ALA A 752 16.63 -64.24 42.80
N ALA A 753 17.52 -63.32 43.22
CA ALA A 753 17.69 -62.58 44.48
C ALA A 753 18.20 -61.14 44.25
N ALA A 754 18.22 -60.33 45.32
CA ALA A 754 18.77 -58.96 45.41
C ALA A 754 20.05 -58.98 46.31
N PRO A 755 20.80 -57.87 46.60
CA PRO A 755 20.45 -56.44 46.41
C PRO A 755 21.55 -55.47 45.92
N GLY A 756 21.16 -54.23 45.57
CA GLY A 756 22.05 -53.08 45.34
C GLY A 756 21.35 -51.84 44.78
N ARG A 757 21.10 -50.81 45.62
CA ARG A 757 20.60 -49.45 45.28
C ARG A 757 21.72 -48.41 45.53
N PRO A 758 21.60 -47.10 45.20
CA PRO A 758 20.52 -46.30 44.54
C PRO A 758 21.04 -45.60 43.24
N GLY A 759 20.39 -44.63 42.57
CA GLY A 759 19.08 -43.95 42.70
C GLY A 759 18.93 -42.78 41.70
N ASP A 760 17.81 -42.05 41.75
CA ASP A 760 17.43 -40.99 40.78
C ASP A 760 18.28 -39.70 40.83
N ALA A 761 18.39 -39.01 39.68
CA ALA A 761 18.16 -37.56 39.58
C ALA A 761 17.99 -37.06 38.12
N GLY A 762 17.05 -36.14 37.91
CA GLY A 762 16.87 -35.39 36.65
C GLY A 762 17.80 -34.17 36.52
N PRO A 763 17.70 -33.40 35.41
CA PRO A 763 18.78 -32.53 34.94
C PRO A 763 18.83 -31.12 35.57
N LEU A 764 20.05 -30.56 35.65
CA LEU A 764 20.31 -29.16 35.98
C LEU A 764 20.90 -28.36 34.80
N ARG A 765 20.76 -27.03 34.86
CA ARG A 765 20.94 -26.13 33.71
C ARG A 765 22.29 -25.37 33.71
N ARG A 766 22.74 -25.08 32.48
CA ARG A 766 23.39 -23.84 32.02
C ARG A 766 24.86 -23.57 32.41
N ARG A 767 25.60 -23.08 31.41
CA ARG A 767 27.04 -22.75 31.43
C ARG A 767 27.38 -21.51 32.28
N VAL A 768 28.60 -21.49 32.82
CA VAL A 768 29.43 -20.30 33.08
C VAL A 768 30.86 -20.61 32.56
N ARG A 769 31.65 -19.58 32.18
CA ARG A 769 33.02 -19.73 31.65
C ARG A 769 34.05 -19.06 32.58
N GLY A 770 35.07 -19.82 33.00
CA GLY A 770 36.46 -19.40 33.16
C GLY A 770 36.89 -18.57 34.39
N ALA A 771 37.79 -19.14 35.20
CA ALA A 771 38.95 -18.44 35.79
C ALA A 771 40.02 -19.43 36.32
N THR A 772 41.28 -19.18 35.95
CA THR A 772 42.57 -19.46 36.66
C THR A 772 42.91 -20.84 37.26
N LEU A 773 44.08 -21.32 36.80
CA LEU A 773 44.91 -22.48 37.21
C LEU A 773 45.37 -22.51 38.68
N SER A 774 45.63 -23.71 39.23
CA SER A 774 46.99 -24.21 39.67
C SER A 774 46.94 -25.38 40.66
N ALA A 775 47.53 -26.55 40.35
CA ALA A 775 48.02 -27.57 41.32
C ALA A 775 48.74 -28.80 40.68
N THR A 776 50.03 -28.64 40.38
CA THR A 776 51.15 -29.57 40.68
C THR A 776 50.90 -31.09 40.93
N THR A 777 51.20 -31.91 39.90
CA THR A 777 51.97 -33.20 39.88
C THR A 777 51.76 -34.33 40.91
N ALA A 778 51.74 -35.59 40.42
CA ALA A 778 52.51 -36.78 40.86
C ALA A 778 51.73 -38.10 40.63
N SER A 779 52.30 -39.22 40.16
CA SER A 779 53.61 -39.49 39.54
C SER A 779 53.60 -40.90 38.87
N SER A 780 54.75 -41.33 38.36
CA SER A 780 55.24 -42.74 38.36
C SER A 780 54.98 -43.68 37.16
N ARG A 781 55.94 -43.62 36.22
CA ARG A 781 56.74 -44.74 35.64
C ARG A 781 56.27 -45.48 34.37
N LEU A 782 56.88 -45.03 33.25
CA LEU A 782 57.68 -45.92 32.38
C LEU A 782 59.01 -46.28 33.07
N PRO A 783 59.68 -47.37 32.64
CA PRO A 783 60.91 -47.25 31.82
C PRO A 783 60.95 -48.33 30.71
N GLU A 784 61.88 -48.45 29.76
CA GLU A 784 62.86 -47.61 29.00
C GLU A 784 63.29 -48.52 27.80
N ARG A 785 64.03 -48.18 26.74
CA ARG A 785 64.87 -47.05 26.26
C ARG A 785 64.77 -47.08 24.70
N THR A 786 65.31 -46.22 23.82
CA THR A 786 66.36 -45.18 23.83
C THR A 786 65.98 -44.11 22.78
N VAL A 787 66.56 -42.91 22.84
CA VAL A 787 66.41 -41.86 21.81
C VAL A 787 67.77 -41.35 21.36
N THR A 788 67.99 -41.24 20.05
CA THR A 788 69.08 -40.47 19.43
C THR A 788 68.56 -39.11 18.95
N ASN A 789 69.37 -38.06 19.11
CA ASN A 789 68.96 -36.68 18.81
C ASN A 789 68.61 -36.44 17.33
N LYS A 790 67.45 -35.80 17.09
CA LYS A 790 67.23 -34.91 15.95
C LYS A 790 66.42 -33.67 16.40
N PRO A 791 66.75 -32.46 15.93
CA PRO A 791 66.00 -31.25 16.27
C PRO A 791 64.62 -31.26 15.60
N ARG A 792 63.66 -30.60 16.25
CA ARG A 792 62.28 -30.41 15.79
C ARG A 792 62.21 -29.28 14.75
N PRO A 793 61.50 -29.41 13.63
CA PRO A 793 61.38 -28.33 12.64
C PRO A 793 60.59 -27.13 13.19
N PRO A 794 60.86 -25.90 12.71
CA PRO A 794 60.13 -24.70 13.09
C PRO A 794 58.71 -24.66 12.49
N ALA A 795 57.89 -23.73 12.99
CA ALA A 795 56.58 -23.44 12.42
C ALA A 795 56.70 -22.81 11.01
N TRP A 796 55.67 -23.00 10.18
CA TRP A 796 55.64 -22.51 8.80
C TRP A 796 55.71 -20.97 8.76
N GLN A 797 56.59 -20.45 7.92
CA GLN A 797 56.56 -19.06 7.45
C GLN A 797 55.79 -18.99 6.12
N PRO A 798 55.20 -17.84 5.75
CA PRO A 798 54.69 -17.64 4.39
C PRO A 798 55.84 -17.76 3.38
N THR A 799 55.64 -18.54 2.32
CA THR A 799 56.60 -18.68 1.22
C THR A 799 56.76 -17.38 0.45
N ASP A 800 57.99 -17.11 0.01
CA ASP A 800 58.30 -15.97 -0.86
C ASP A 800 57.63 -16.15 -2.24
N ALA A 801 56.89 -15.13 -2.67
CA ALA A 801 56.16 -15.15 -3.94
C ALA A 801 57.09 -15.09 -5.17
N GLU A 802 58.32 -14.61 -5.00
CA GLU A 802 59.33 -14.59 -6.07
C GLU A 802 59.88 -16.00 -6.36
N ALA A 803 60.03 -16.82 -5.30
CA ALA A 803 60.49 -18.21 -5.41
C ALA A 803 59.44 -19.10 -6.11
N ALA A 804 58.17 -18.98 -5.71
CA ALA A 804 57.07 -19.72 -6.33
C ALA A 804 56.88 -19.38 -7.83
N ARG A 805 57.23 -18.16 -8.25
CA ARG A 805 57.29 -17.80 -9.68
C ARG A 805 58.44 -18.48 -10.41
N SER A 806 59.62 -18.52 -9.80
CA SER A 806 60.80 -19.15 -10.40
C SER A 806 60.59 -20.65 -10.63
N GLU A 807 59.92 -21.35 -9.72
CA GLU A 807 59.54 -22.77 -9.89
C GLU A 807 58.54 -22.98 -11.05
N ILE A 808 57.59 -22.05 -11.25
CA ILE A 808 56.64 -22.10 -12.37
C ILE A 808 57.35 -21.78 -13.71
N ASP A 809 58.22 -20.78 -13.75
CA ASP A 809 59.02 -20.45 -14.94
C ASP A 809 59.96 -21.60 -15.34
N GLU A 810 60.56 -22.30 -14.37
CA GLU A 810 61.38 -23.49 -14.60
C GLU A 810 60.53 -24.67 -15.11
N PHE A 811 59.33 -24.88 -14.57
CA PHE A 811 58.39 -25.88 -15.07
C PHE A 811 57.97 -25.60 -16.52
N GLU A 812 57.59 -24.36 -16.87
CA GLU A 812 57.31 -23.98 -18.26
C GLU A 812 58.54 -24.13 -19.17
N ALA A 813 59.75 -23.90 -18.66
CA ALA A 813 61.00 -24.11 -19.40
C ALA A 813 61.38 -25.59 -19.55
N ALA A 814 60.85 -26.49 -18.72
CA ALA A 814 60.95 -27.93 -18.87
C ALA A 814 59.92 -28.44 -19.90
N VAL A 815 58.66 -28.02 -19.81
CA VAL A 815 57.60 -28.38 -20.77
C VAL A 815 57.95 -27.94 -22.20
N ARG A 816 58.46 -26.72 -22.38
CA ARG A 816 58.96 -26.22 -23.69
C ARG A 816 60.21 -26.96 -24.21
N ARG A 817 60.93 -27.71 -23.35
CA ARG A 817 62.04 -28.60 -23.75
C ARG A 817 61.50 -29.91 -24.30
N ALA A 818 60.66 -30.59 -23.52
CA ALA A 818 60.03 -31.85 -23.91
C ALA A 818 59.24 -31.73 -25.24
N GLN A 819 58.53 -30.62 -25.45
CA GLN A 819 57.84 -30.34 -26.72
C GLN A 819 58.80 -30.18 -27.92
N ARG A 820 60.01 -29.64 -27.72
CA ARG A 820 61.03 -29.50 -28.79
C ARG A 820 61.73 -30.83 -29.10
N GLU A 821 61.97 -31.64 -28.08
CA GLU A 821 62.53 -32.99 -28.22
C GLU A 821 61.53 -33.89 -28.99
N SER A 822 60.26 -33.90 -28.56
CA SER A 822 59.14 -34.58 -29.27
C SER A 822 59.02 -34.13 -30.73
N ALA A 823 59.14 -32.82 -31.01
CA ALA A 823 59.08 -32.26 -32.36
C ALA A 823 60.35 -32.49 -33.21
N THR A 824 61.37 -33.14 -32.63
CA THR A 824 62.62 -33.52 -33.31
C THR A 824 62.65 -35.01 -33.64
N GLU A 825 62.16 -35.87 -32.74
CA GLU A 825 62.03 -37.32 -32.98
C GLU A 825 61.04 -37.64 -34.11
N GLY A 826 59.92 -36.91 -34.19
CA GLY A 826 58.92 -37.07 -35.26
C GLY A 826 59.37 -36.71 -36.69
N ARG A 827 60.67 -36.55 -36.95
CA ARG A 827 61.24 -36.12 -38.24
C ARG A 827 62.19 -37.14 -38.90
N THR A 828 62.41 -38.32 -38.31
CA THR A 828 63.41 -39.31 -38.78
C THR A 828 62.86 -40.63 -39.31
N THR A 829 61.55 -40.75 -39.58
CA THR A 829 60.93 -41.92 -40.24
C THR A 829 60.19 -41.53 -41.53
N GLY A 830 60.91 -41.48 -42.65
CA GLY A 830 60.38 -41.13 -43.96
C GLY A 830 60.53 -42.23 -45.01
N ALA A 831 59.42 -42.86 -45.41
CA ALA A 831 59.32 -43.77 -46.55
C ALA A 831 58.12 -43.37 -47.44
N PRO A 832 58.14 -43.63 -48.76
CA PRO A 832 57.42 -42.78 -49.72
C PRO A 832 55.97 -43.19 -50.01
N ARG A 833 55.14 -42.20 -50.36
CA ARG A 833 53.90 -42.39 -51.13
C ARG A 833 54.13 -42.12 -52.63
N PRO A 834 53.54 -42.90 -53.55
CA PRO A 834 53.44 -42.52 -54.95
C PRO A 834 52.50 -41.31 -55.10
N GLY A 835 52.74 -40.47 -56.11
CA GLY A 835 52.07 -39.18 -56.22
C GLY A 835 51.23 -38.99 -57.49
N SER A 836 50.47 -37.89 -57.50
CA SER A 836 49.90 -37.29 -58.71
C SER A 836 49.92 -35.76 -58.55
N ARG A 837 50.29 -35.05 -59.61
CA ARG A 837 50.38 -33.58 -59.73
C ARG A 837 49.70 -33.20 -61.07
N PRO A 838 49.37 -31.92 -61.35
CA PRO A 838 49.44 -30.72 -60.51
C PRO A 838 48.10 -29.93 -60.43
N GLY A 839 48.11 -28.77 -59.75
CA GLY A 839 47.08 -27.72 -59.92
C GLY A 839 47.37 -26.84 -61.16
N ALA A 840 46.91 -25.60 -61.29
CA ALA A 840 46.14 -24.67 -60.44
C ALA A 840 45.65 -23.50 -61.36
N PRO A 841 45.39 -22.26 -60.91
CA PRO A 841 44.80 -21.73 -59.66
C PRO A 841 43.53 -20.87 -59.95
N THR A 842 42.94 -20.24 -58.93
CA THR A 842 42.33 -18.89 -59.09
C THR A 842 42.15 -18.23 -57.71
N ASP A 843 42.36 -16.91 -57.63
CA ASP A 843 42.30 -16.14 -56.39
C ASP A 843 40.90 -15.67 -56.01
N SER A 844 40.72 -15.39 -54.72
CA SER A 844 39.55 -14.71 -54.17
C SER A 844 39.64 -13.19 -54.34
N SER A 845 38.57 -12.54 -54.81
CA SER A 845 38.22 -11.15 -54.42
C SER A 845 36.74 -10.83 -54.67
N THR A 846 36.00 -10.82 -53.57
CA THR A 846 34.90 -9.94 -53.16
C THR A 846 34.02 -9.17 -54.19
N GLU A 847 32.71 -9.23 -53.92
CA GLU A 847 31.74 -8.11 -53.98
C GLU A 847 31.18 -7.62 -55.33
N ASN A 848 29.88 -7.89 -55.60
CA ASN A 848 28.77 -6.95 -55.30
C ASN A 848 27.47 -7.28 -56.10
N SER A 849 26.31 -7.08 -55.45
CA SER A 849 24.97 -6.85 -56.03
C SER A 849 24.18 -7.94 -56.80
N ARG A 850 22.88 -7.94 -56.51
CA ARG A 850 21.73 -8.70 -57.07
C ARG A 850 21.13 -8.00 -58.31
N PRO A 851 20.05 -8.51 -58.94
CA PRO A 851 19.74 -9.91 -59.33
C PRO A 851 19.18 -10.02 -60.78
N SER A 852 19.18 -11.23 -61.36
CA SER A 852 18.20 -11.59 -62.40
C SER A 852 18.00 -13.11 -62.55
N SER A 853 16.74 -13.53 -62.45
CA SER A 853 16.18 -14.77 -63.02
C SER A 853 15.73 -14.48 -64.48
N PRO A 854 15.37 -15.45 -65.35
CA PRO A 854 14.85 -16.80 -65.03
C PRO A 854 15.37 -17.95 -65.95
N GLU A 855 14.67 -19.09 -65.89
CA GLU A 855 14.71 -20.24 -66.82
C GLU A 855 16.00 -21.10 -66.83
N GLY A 856 15.94 -22.44 -66.97
CA GLY A 856 14.77 -23.31 -66.95
C GLY A 856 15.10 -24.79 -67.21
N MET A 857 14.25 -25.69 -66.67
CA MET A 857 13.99 -27.08 -67.09
C MET A 857 15.16 -28.10 -67.24
N SER A 858 15.08 -29.12 -66.38
CA SER A 858 15.19 -30.55 -66.74
C SER A 858 16.51 -31.13 -67.29
N LYS A 859 17.16 -31.96 -66.45
CA LYS A 859 16.87 -33.41 -66.48
C LYS A 859 17.09 -34.06 -65.12
#